data_AF-A0AA86IW41-F1
#
_entry.id   AF-A0AA86IW41-F1
#
_cell.length_a   1.000
_cell.length_b   1.000
_cell.length_c   1.000
_cell.angle_alpha   90.00
_cell.angle_beta   90.00
_cell.angle_gamma   90.00
#
_symmetry.space_group_name_H-M   'P 1'
#
loop_
_entity.id
_entity.type
_entity.pdbx_description
1 polymer ?
#
loop_
_entity_poly.entity_id
_entity_poly.type
_entity_poly.pdbx_seq_one_letter_code
_entity_poly.pdbx_strand_id
1 'polypeptide(L)'
;MNNIPSWIRAFFGESNLLSLDKLLSDSPGAYAPEQKNALLPLVESALDGEWPIILPWCDRQHWVFFAMAEDERTLQELTKVINARLGSADVEPDPRIYLSPTSGPTFTAETALLEHSPAGFIRIELLEGKREDKQAKTRVFAALKELIDLFRLRPSLVRTRKRPFGRILSDFMLATNQKEVEASNDFLQELRDNGLLSKRNLLLLELQQAGKWQNWDALLNHQDLPDLIRGRIPSSLTRMLLAAYQHRYLGHDALSYTQETPSALRPAFLALQPLFTQVPLLGSEEGEINAWRSWAIGVALVGEQNLLSMIPDTLKSGWLQELQHWAELKSTVYDTPASSPVSLSLPPTTLESLASYLQTSLTATAEALGSYAEMLSKIDPQLLDQAQKTPLLKTLIESINRLTTASITGWDNWFSRLREPDADRNALMQIVALESEHWPATSFQESAFVHLLAQDFPPHAFSTLRNAMPAFIEWLGKNQLQLQSTTWLKWMDVLAMEQSVSTADIKLATLATEYFLQGPLTRAEYQNFVATLQLIIERCSSLKNLNSLGEMIELFLDAPEHDNTARNVLWMDIQSFAAGVWPRLDHSTRAIMRSLAINVLGNGADSAFPPEPARSDNSEPETLPDLSGKRVAIYTLTEGAARRARGMIEVLFQGIRVDVNHDHTATDKLVNLAKQADYFIFAAASAKHQALYAITPHRRDLIYPEGKGAGSILNAFVARLQQPMSIDV
;
A
#
# COMPACT_ATOMS: atom_id res chain seq x y z
N MET A 1 48.07 23.48 -1.62
CA MET A 1 47.22 23.60 -2.82
C MET A 1 45.96 22.80 -2.53
N ASN A 2 44.90 23.47 -2.07
CA ASN A 2 43.67 22.81 -1.64
C ASN A 2 42.96 22.17 -2.83
N ASN A 3 42.39 20.99 -2.59
CA ASN A 3 41.69 20.18 -3.58
C ASN A 3 40.29 20.79 -3.83
N ILE A 4 40.25 21.93 -4.53
CA ILE A 4 38.99 22.63 -4.85
C ILE A 4 38.17 21.76 -5.82
N PRO A 5 36.90 21.42 -5.50
CA PRO A 5 36.02 20.67 -6.38
C PRO A 5 35.92 21.25 -7.80
N SER A 6 35.86 20.37 -8.81
CA SER A 6 35.83 20.76 -10.23
C SER A 6 34.64 21.66 -10.60
N TRP A 7 33.47 21.42 -10.00
CA TRP A 7 32.26 22.20 -10.25
C TRP A 7 32.37 23.64 -9.73
N ILE A 8 33.06 23.88 -8.61
CA ILE A 8 33.31 25.23 -8.08
C ILE A 8 34.22 26.01 -9.03
N ARG A 9 35.22 25.34 -9.60
CA ARG A 9 36.09 25.96 -10.62
C ARG A 9 35.31 26.28 -11.91
N ALA A 10 34.37 25.43 -12.30
CA ALA A 10 33.48 25.71 -13.43
C ALA A 10 32.57 26.92 -13.15
N PHE A 11 32.05 27.04 -11.93
CA PHE A 11 31.21 28.18 -11.51
C PHE A 11 31.97 29.52 -11.49
N PHE A 12 33.21 29.55 -10.98
CA PHE A 12 34.10 30.73 -11.00
C PHE A 12 34.93 30.83 -12.30
N GLY A 13 34.47 30.21 -13.38
CA GLY A 13 35.11 30.25 -14.71
C GLY A 13 34.96 31.60 -15.42
N GLU A 14 35.15 31.62 -16.74
CA GLU A 14 35.23 32.85 -17.55
C GLU A 14 33.98 33.76 -17.46
N SER A 15 32.83 33.21 -17.08
CA SER A 15 31.57 33.95 -16.92
C SER A 15 31.45 34.72 -15.61
N ASN A 16 32.32 34.49 -14.61
CA ASN A 16 32.26 35.16 -13.32
C ASN A 16 33.49 36.07 -13.15
N LEU A 17 33.28 37.37 -12.92
CA LEU A 17 34.39 38.30 -12.67
C LEU A 17 35.04 38.10 -11.30
N LEU A 18 34.41 37.32 -10.41
CA LEU A 18 34.98 36.93 -9.13
C LEU A 18 35.99 35.79 -9.31
N SER A 19 37.22 36.01 -8.86
CA SER A 19 38.28 35.00 -8.97
C SER A 19 38.50 34.30 -7.62
N LEU A 20 38.26 32.99 -7.60
CA LEU A 20 38.45 32.14 -6.43
C LEU A 20 39.92 32.16 -5.94
N ASP A 21 40.88 32.14 -6.87
CA ASP A 21 42.31 32.16 -6.55
C ASP A 21 42.74 33.48 -5.87
N LYS A 22 42.15 34.60 -6.26
CA LYS A 22 42.40 35.92 -5.63
C LYS A 22 41.72 36.08 -4.27
N LEU A 23 40.69 35.28 -4.00
CA LEU A 23 39.97 35.26 -2.73
C LEU A 23 40.71 34.41 -1.68
N LEU A 24 41.29 33.28 -2.12
CA LEU A 24 41.98 32.31 -1.26
C LEU A 24 43.48 32.59 -1.05
N SER A 25 44.10 33.48 -1.84
CA SER A 25 45.52 33.85 -1.71
C SER A 25 45.72 35.18 -0.97
N ASP A 26 46.87 35.32 -0.30
CA ASP A 26 47.34 36.58 0.33
C ASP A 26 48.44 37.28 -0.50
N SER A 27 48.48 36.99 -1.80
CA SER A 27 49.52 37.50 -2.73
C SER A 27 49.19 38.91 -3.26
N PRO A 28 50.17 39.67 -3.79
CA PRO A 28 49.91 40.98 -4.38
C PRO A 28 48.95 40.84 -5.59
N GLY A 29 47.70 41.27 -5.41
CA GLY A 29 46.58 41.02 -6.33
C GLY A 29 45.33 40.40 -5.68
N ALA A 30 45.41 40.05 -4.39
CA ALA A 30 44.27 39.60 -3.59
C ALA A 30 43.22 40.70 -3.38
N TYR A 31 41.98 40.30 -3.10
CA TYR A 31 40.90 41.23 -2.78
C TYR A 31 41.20 42.04 -1.50
N ALA A 32 40.67 43.27 -1.44
CA ALA A 32 40.79 44.11 -0.25
C ALA A 32 40.21 43.38 0.98
N PRO A 33 40.73 43.61 2.21
CA PRO A 33 40.30 42.90 3.41
C PRO A 33 38.79 43.03 3.69
N GLU A 34 38.19 44.18 3.36
CA GLU A 34 36.73 44.38 3.44
C GLU A 34 35.93 43.44 2.53
N GLN A 35 36.40 43.24 1.29
CA GLN A 35 35.74 42.37 0.30
C GLN A 35 35.97 40.90 0.62
N LYS A 36 37.17 40.55 1.10
CA LYS A 36 37.50 39.21 1.56
C LYS A 36 36.59 38.81 2.73
N ASN A 37 36.40 39.69 3.72
CA ASN A 37 35.53 39.42 4.86
C ASN A 37 34.04 39.25 4.50
N ALA A 38 33.59 39.86 3.40
CA ALA A 38 32.20 39.75 2.93
C ALA A 38 31.95 38.49 2.06
N LEU A 39 32.91 38.13 1.21
CA LEU A 39 32.75 37.06 0.22
C LEU A 39 33.23 35.70 0.72
N LEU A 40 34.25 35.65 1.60
CA LEU A 40 34.83 34.40 2.08
C LEU A 40 33.81 33.50 2.78
N PRO A 41 32.93 33.99 3.68
CA PRO A 41 31.94 33.14 4.36
C PRO A 41 30.92 32.48 3.41
N LEU A 42 30.66 33.08 2.24
CA LEU A 42 29.74 32.53 1.25
C LEU A 42 30.37 31.36 0.48
N VAL A 43 31.68 31.45 0.24
CA VAL A 43 32.43 30.46 -0.53
C VAL A 43 32.93 29.31 0.35
N GLU A 44 33.22 29.56 1.63
CA GLU A 44 33.61 28.54 2.62
C GLU A 44 32.61 27.38 2.68
N SER A 45 31.31 27.65 2.68
CA SER A 45 30.27 26.61 2.65
C SER A 45 30.41 25.62 1.49
N ALA A 46 30.79 26.10 0.30
CA ALA A 46 30.99 25.25 -0.86
C ALA A 46 32.32 24.48 -0.80
N LEU A 47 33.36 25.09 -0.20
CA LEU A 47 34.69 24.48 -0.07
C LEU A 47 34.70 23.36 0.99
N ASP A 48 33.96 23.56 2.08
CA ASP A 48 33.84 22.59 3.17
C ASP A 48 32.79 21.51 2.88
N GLY A 49 31.99 21.68 1.83
CA GLY A 49 30.91 20.76 1.45
C GLY A 49 29.72 20.79 2.41
N GLU A 50 29.52 21.91 3.11
CA GLU A 50 28.48 22.05 4.14
C GLU A 50 27.30 22.89 3.65
N TRP A 51 26.10 22.31 3.71
CA TRP A 51 24.85 22.97 3.35
C TRP A 51 24.40 24.00 4.41
N PRO A 52 23.68 25.08 4.02
CA PRO A 52 23.32 25.47 2.65
C PRO A 52 24.50 26.15 1.93
N ILE A 53 24.54 26.02 0.61
CA ILE A 53 25.60 26.63 -0.23
C ILE A 53 25.03 27.91 -0.87
N ILE A 54 25.69 29.05 -0.68
CA ILE A 54 25.30 30.33 -1.30
C ILE A 54 26.51 30.91 -2.04
N LEU A 55 26.48 30.94 -3.37
CA LEU A 55 27.61 31.40 -4.16
C LEU A 55 27.36 32.76 -4.83
N PRO A 56 28.33 33.69 -4.76
CA PRO A 56 28.23 34.98 -5.42
C PRO A 56 28.68 34.89 -6.89
N TRP A 57 27.93 35.56 -7.76
CA TRP A 57 28.26 35.77 -9.16
C TRP A 57 28.16 37.25 -9.53
N CYS A 58 29.15 37.73 -10.26
CA CYS A 58 29.20 39.13 -10.68
C CYS A 58 29.69 39.26 -12.12
N ASP A 59 29.02 40.15 -12.86
CA ASP A 59 29.48 40.70 -14.14
C ASP A 59 29.49 42.25 -14.07
N ARG A 60 29.93 42.94 -15.13
CA ARG A 60 30.07 44.41 -15.21
C ARG A 60 28.77 45.16 -14.88
N GLN A 61 27.61 44.52 -15.02
CA GLN A 61 26.29 45.12 -14.82
C GLN A 61 25.44 44.46 -13.71
N HIS A 62 25.80 43.25 -13.27
CA HIS A 62 24.90 42.41 -12.47
C HIS A 62 25.64 41.80 -11.27
N TRP A 63 24.92 41.71 -10.15
CA TRP A 63 25.30 41.00 -8.93
C TRP A 63 24.18 40.03 -8.59
N VAL A 64 24.49 38.73 -8.60
CA VAL A 64 23.54 37.65 -8.40
C VAL A 64 24.10 36.69 -7.36
N PHE A 65 23.26 36.23 -6.44
CA PHE A 65 23.60 35.16 -5.52
C PHE A 65 22.77 33.92 -5.81
N PHE A 66 23.42 32.78 -5.81
CA PHE A 66 22.79 31.50 -6.05
C PHE A 66 22.79 30.68 -4.76
N ALA A 67 21.62 30.32 -4.25
CA ALA A 67 21.47 29.51 -3.06
C ALA A 67 21.00 28.09 -3.41
N MET A 68 21.61 27.09 -2.78
CA MET A 68 21.35 25.67 -2.99
C MET A 68 21.22 24.93 -1.65
N ALA A 69 20.50 23.82 -1.67
CA ALA A 69 20.32 22.92 -0.54
C ALA A 69 20.51 21.46 -0.96
N GLU A 70 20.58 20.56 0.02
CA GLU A 70 20.86 19.13 -0.15
C GLU A 70 19.73 18.39 -0.87
N ASP A 71 18.48 18.73 -0.57
CA ASP A 71 17.29 18.09 -1.13
C ASP A 71 16.18 19.11 -1.45
N GLU A 72 15.16 18.66 -2.18
CA GLU A 72 14.04 19.53 -2.60
C GLU A 72 13.29 20.14 -1.40
N ARG A 73 13.21 19.42 -0.28
CA ARG A 73 12.51 19.87 0.92
C ARG A 73 13.28 20.98 1.63
N THR A 74 14.56 20.77 1.87
CA THR A 74 15.47 21.75 2.48
C THR A 74 15.61 22.98 1.58
N LEU A 75 15.53 22.81 0.25
CA LEU A 75 15.48 23.91 -0.70
C LEU A 75 14.19 24.75 -0.55
N GLN A 76 13.02 24.12 -0.42
CA GLN A 76 11.77 24.84 -0.14
C GLN A 76 11.79 25.55 1.22
N GLU A 77 12.38 24.92 2.24
CA GLU A 77 12.56 25.54 3.55
C GLU A 77 13.52 26.75 3.44
N LEU A 78 14.62 26.61 2.71
CA LEU A 78 15.58 27.67 2.43
C LEU A 78 14.91 28.87 1.73
N THR A 79 14.03 28.64 0.74
CA THR A 79 13.25 29.70 0.09
C THR A 79 12.42 30.50 1.10
N LYS A 80 11.78 29.85 2.07
CA LYS A 80 10.99 30.51 3.12
C LYS A 80 11.88 31.34 4.05
N VAL A 81 13.05 30.84 4.41
CA VAL A 81 14.01 31.58 5.26
C VAL A 81 14.59 32.79 4.53
N ILE A 82 14.97 32.63 3.25
CA ILE A 82 15.45 33.71 2.37
C ILE A 82 14.40 34.82 2.30
N ASN A 83 13.13 34.45 2.02
CA ASN A 83 12.02 35.39 1.98
C ASN A 83 11.82 36.15 3.30
N ALA A 84 11.89 35.44 4.43
CA ALA A 84 11.70 36.03 5.75
C ALA A 84 12.86 36.97 6.14
N ARG A 85 14.10 36.68 5.73
CA ARG A 85 15.30 37.43 6.15
C ARG A 85 15.64 38.61 5.23
N LEU A 86 15.57 38.43 3.90
CA LEU A 86 15.98 39.45 2.93
C LEU A 86 14.87 40.47 2.63
N GLY A 87 13.59 40.11 2.79
CA GLY A 87 12.46 40.99 2.50
C GLY A 87 12.47 41.57 1.08
N SER A 88 11.63 42.58 0.81
CA SER A 88 11.49 43.21 -0.52
C SER A 88 12.19 44.57 -0.68
N ALA A 89 13.06 44.96 0.27
CA ALA A 89 13.62 46.31 0.32
C ALA A 89 14.89 46.50 -0.51
N ASP A 90 15.77 45.49 -0.55
CA ASP A 90 17.08 45.56 -1.23
C ASP A 90 17.22 44.50 -2.36
N VAL A 91 16.36 43.48 -2.41
CA VAL A 91 16.40 42.31 -3.31
C VAL A 91 15.08 42.16 -4.07
N GLU A 92 15.10 41.54 -5.25
CA GLU A 92 13.89 41.21 -6.00
C GLU A 92 12.90 40.37 -5.16
N PRO A 93 11.60 40.72 -5.18
CA PRO A 93 10.59 40.00 -4.42
C PRO A 93 10.31 38.62 -5.05
N ASP A 94 9.95 37.65 -4.21
CA ASP A 94 9.52 36.29 -4.61
C ASP A 94 10.62 35.45 -5.31
N PRO A 95 11.67 35.05 -4.58
CA PRO A 95 12.73 34.18 -5.08
C PRO A 95 12.14 32.82 -5.46
N ARG A 96 12.27 32.48 -6.75
CA ARG A 96 11.80 31.20 -7.32
C ARG A 96 12.92 30.17 -7.35
N ILE A 97 12.52 28.90 -7.32
CA ILE A 97 13.43 27.77 -7.54
C ILE A 97 13.54 27.56 -9.06
N TYR A 98 14.77 27.62 -9.57
CA TYR A 98 15.11 27.37 -10.95
C TYR A 98 15.62 25.93 -11.09
N LEU A 99 15.03 25.22 -12.05
CA LEU A 99 15.35 23.82 -12.37
C LEU A 99 16.01 23.66 -13.75
N SER A 100 16.27 24.78 -14.42
CA SER A 100 16.92 24.82 -15.73
C SER A 100 17.71 26.13 -15.85
N PRO A 101 18.85 26.12 -16.57
CA PRO A 101 19.65 27.32 -16.72
C PRO A 101 18.89 28.36 -17.57
N THR A 102 18.91 29.59 -17.08
CA THR A 102 18.34 30.76 -17.72
C THR A 102 19.22 31.16 -18.91
N SER A 103 18.61 31.54 -20.02
CA SER A 103 19.35 32.11 -21.14
C SER A 103 19.97 33.45 -20.74
N GLY A 104 21.29 33.60 -20.85
CA GLY A 104 21.98 34.83 -20.47
C GLY A 104 23.42 34.63 -20.03
N PRO A 105 24.05 35.65 -19.42
CA PRO A 105 25.46 35.61 -19.00
C PRO A 105 25.72 34.64 -17.85
N THR A 106 24.68 34.19 -17.14
CA THR A 106 24.74 33.23 -16.02
C THR A 106 24.62 31.77 -16.45
N PHE A 107 24.37 31.48 -17.74
CA PHE A 107 24.06 30.13 -18.24
C PHE A 107 25.10 29.06 -17.84
N THR A 108 26.39 29.37 -17.98
CA THR A 108 27.50 28.47 -17.63
C THR A 108 27.59 28.21 -16.13
N ALA A 109 27.38 29.24 -15.31
CA ALA A 109 27.39 29.13 -13.86
C ALA A 109 26.17 28.32 -13.36
N GLU A 110 24.98 28.61 -13.89
CA GLU A 110 23.74 27.90 -13.54
C GLU A 110 23.79 26.41 -13.95
N THR A 111 24.41 26.10 -15.09
CA THR A 111 24.63 24.71 -15.53
C THR A 111 25.53 23.96 -14.53
N ALA A 112 26.64 24.56 -14.09
CA ALA A 112 27.53 23.95 -13.10
C ALA A 112 26.86 23.74 -11.73
N LEU A 113 25.94 24.63 -11.34
CA LEU A 113 25.15 24.47 -10.11
C LEU A 113 24.15 23.30 -10.22
N LEU A 114 23.45 23.18 -11.34
CA LEU A 114 22.45 22.12 -11.56
C LEU A 114 23.09 20.73 -11.73
N GLU A 115 24.31 20.64 -12.26
CA GLU A 115 25.08 19.39 -12.26
C GLU A 115 25.43 18.92 -10.83
N HIS A 116 25.66 19.87 -9.91
CA HIS A 116 26.00 19.54 -8.53
C HIS A 116 24.77 19.31 -7.63
N SER A 117 23.72 20.13 -7.78
CA SER A 117 22.44 19.99 -7.07
C SER A 117 21.27 19.84 -8.05
N PRO A 118 20.85 18.60 -8.35
CA PRO A 118 19.69 18.33 -9.21
C PRO A 118 18.35 18.83 -8.62
N ALA A 119 18.33 19.15 -7.31
CA ALA A 119 17.17 19.67 -6.62
C ALA A 119 16.79 21.10 -7.08
N GLY A 120 17.73 21.83 -7.69
CA GLY A 120 17.54 23.20 -8.18
C GLY A 120 18.31 24.25 -7.37
N PHE A 121 18.25 25.49 -7.84
CA PHE A 121 18.86 26.64 -7.17
C PHE A 121 17.89 27.82 -7.06
N ILE A 122 18.16 28.72 -6.12
CA ILE A 122 17.41 29.95 -5.91
C ILE A 122 18.27 31.13 -6.35
N ARG A 123 17.72 31.98 -7.22
CA ARG A 123 18.38 33.19 -7.72
C ARG A 123 17.98 34.40 -6.88
N ILE A 124 18.96 35.13 -6.38
CA ILE A 124 18.78 36.30 -5.53
C ILE A 124 19.46 37.49 -6.21
N GLU A 125 18.67 38.46 -6.66
CA GLU A 125 19.16 39.64 -7.37
C GLU A 125 18.93 40.94 -6.60
N LEU A 126 19.87 41.87 -6.72
CA LEU A 126 19.70 43.23 -6.20
C LEU A 126 18.79 44.05 -7.13
N LEU A 127 17.85 44.80 -6.53
CA LEU A 127 16.97 45.74 -7.24
C LEU A 127 17.78 46.77 -8.03
N GLU A 128 17.34 47.13 -9.24
CA GLU A 128 18.07 48.02 -10.17
C GLU A 128 18.56 49.31 -9.51
N GLY A 129 17.72 49.97 -8.69
CA GLY A 129 18.08 51.22 -7.98
C GLY A 129 19.03 51.06 -6.78
N LYS A 130 19.38 49.82 -6.40
CA LYS A 130 20.27 49.49 -5.28
C LYS A 130 21.59 48.83 -5.70
N ARG A 131 21.78 48.59 -7.00
CA ARG A 131 22.99 47.94 -7.56
C ARG A 131 24.27 48.77 -7.39
N GLU A 132 24.17 50.09 -7.22
CA GLU A 132 25.33 50.97 -6.96
C GLU A 132 25.49 51.37 -5.48
N ASP A 133 24.51 51.06 -4.63
CA ASP A 133 24.51 51.42 -3.21
C ASP A 133 25.43 50.48 -2.40
N LYS A 134 26.59 51.01 -1.97
CA LYS A 134 27.56 50.27 -1.17
C LYS A 134 26.96 49.80 0.17
N GLN A 135 26.03 50.54 0.77
CA GLN A 135 25.42 50.14 2.04
C GLN A 135 24.38 49.02 1.85
N ALA A 136 23.61 49.05 0.76
CA ALA A 136 22.67 47.99 0.42
C ALA A 136 23.38 46.65 0.19
N LYS A 137 24.49 46.66 -0.56
CA LYS A 137 25.32 45.47 -0.75
C LYS A 137 25.78 44.89 0.58
N THR A 138 26.37 45.70 1.44
CA THR A 138 26.86 45.24 2.76
C THR A 138 25.75 44.64 3.62
N ARG A 139 24.52 45.19 3.59
CA ARG A 139 23.36 44.62 4.29
C ARG A 139 22.98 43.24 3.75
N VAL A 140 22.92 43.09 2.42
CA VAL A 140 22.59 41.81 1.78
C VAL A 140 23.66 40.75 2.09
N PHE A 141 24.94 41.09 2.01
CA PHE A 141 26.04 40.18 2.39
C PHE A 141 25.94 39.73 3.85
N ALA A 142 25.70 40.68 4.78
CA ALA A 142 25.54 40.36 6.20
C ALA A 142 24.32 39.45 6.44
N ALA A 143 23.20 39.72 5.76
CA ALA A 143 21.98 38.92 5.86
C ALA A 143 22.15 37.51 5.29
N LEU A 144 22.87 37.34 4.18
CA LEU A 144 23.19 36.04 3.60
C LEU A 144 24.11 35.22 4.51
N LYS A 145 25.11 35.88 5.12
CA LYS A 145 26.00 35.22 6.09
C LYS A 145 25.21 34.73 7.31
N GLU A 146 24.41 35.60 7.92
CA GLU A 146 23.55 35.22 9.06
C GLU A 146 22.56 34.12 8.69
N LEU A 147 22.08 34.09 7.44
CA LEU A 147 21.20 33.03 6.96
C LEU A 147 21.90 31.67 6.97
N ILE A 148 23.15 31.59 6.51
CA ILE A 148 23.97 30.37 6.57
C ILE A 148 24.14 29.92 8.03
N ASP A 149 24.52 30.84 8.91
CA ASP A 149 24.73 30.56 10.34
C ASP A 149 23.44 30.06 11.02
N LEU A 150 22.30 30.72 10.77
CA LEU A 150 21.00 30.33 11.32
C LEU A 150 20.52 28.98 10.77
N PHE A 151 20.75 28.70 9.50
CA PHE A 151 20.35 27.43 8.89
C PHE A 151 21.17 26.26 9.44
N ARG A 152 22.45 26.50 9.79
CA ARG A 152 23.34 25.51 10.41
C ARG A 152 23.09 25.28 11.90
N LEU A 153 22.75 26.34 12.64
CA LEU A 153 22.39 26.23 14.07
C LEU A 153 21.03 25.57 14.30
N ARG A 154 20.28 25.31 13.23
CA ARG A 154 18.99 24.63 13.29
C ARG A 154 19.19 23.19 13.79
N PRO A 155 18.51 22.78 14.87
CA PRO A 155 18.43 21.36 15.22
C PRO A 155 17.79 20.61 14.04
N SER A 156 18.32 19.45 13.67
CA SER A 156 17.68 18.57 12.68
C SER A 156 16.29 18.20 13.17
N LEU A 157 15.28 18.99 12.76
CA LEU A 157 13.87 18.71 13.01
C LEU A 157 13.43 17.60 12.06
N VAL A 158 14.15 16.48 12.05
CA VAL A 158 13.59 15.17 11.68
C VAL A 158 12.67 14.77 12.82
N ARG A 159 11.63 15.57 13.03
CA ARG A 159 10.43 15.08 13.67
C ARG A 159 9.79 14.25 12.57
N THR A 160 10.16 12.99 12.47
CA THR A 160 9.22 11.95 12.05
C THR A 160 8.05 12.12 13.02
N ARG A 161 7.08 12.98 12.67
CA ARG A 161 5.78 12.95 13.32
C ARG A 161 5.34 11.50 13.10
N LYS A 162 5.38 10.69 14.16
CA LYS A 162 4.86 9.33 14.12
C LYS A 162 3.49 9.43 13.46
N ARG A 163 3.33 8.74 12.34
CA ARG A 163 2.08 8.79 11.59
C ARG A 163 0.97 8.26 12.51
N PRO A 164 -0.26 8.79 12.42
CA PRO A 164 -1.36 8.27 13.22
C PRO A 164 -1.50 6.76 13.03
N PHE A 165 -1.65 6.01 14.12
CA PHE A 165 -1.75 4.55 14.09
C PHE A 165 -2.76 4.02 13.06
N GLY A 166 -3.98 4.57 13.06
CA GLY A 166 -5.01 4.19 12.11
C GLY A 166 -4.63 4.42 10.64
N ARG A 167 -3.74 5.39 10.37
CA ARG A 167 -3.27 5.67 9.01
C ARG A 167 -2.28 4.61 8.52
N ILE A 168 -1.35 4.20 9.38
CA ILE A 168 -0.37 3.16 9.07
C ILE A 168 -1.11 1.83 8.87
N LEU A 169 -2.07 1.52 9.76
CA LEU A 169 -2.85 0.30 9.64
C LEU A 169 -3.72 0.29 8.37
N SER A 170 -4.29 1.44 8.00
CA SER A 170 -5.04 1.58 6.74
C SER A 170 -4.16 1.34 5.51
N ASP A 171 -2.97 1.93 5.48
CA ASP A 171 -2.04 1.78 4.36
C ASP A 171 -1.45 0.35 4.31
N PHE A 172 -1.23 -0.30 5.46
CA PHE A 172 -0.91 -1.72 5.55
C PHE A 172 -2.02 -2.61 4.96
N MET A 173 -3.28 -2.39 5.33
CA MET A 173 -4.42 -3.13 4.78
C MET A 173 -4.52 -2.93 3.26
N LEU A 174 -4.38 -1.69 2.79
CA LEU A 174 -4.41 -1.36 1.37
C LEU A 174 -3.29 -2.08 0.60
N ALA A 175 -2.03 -1.96 1.06
CA ALA A 175 -0.88 -2.60 0.43
C ALA A 175 -1.01 -4.13 0.43
N THR A 176 -1.52 -4.71 1.53
CA THR A 176 -1.74 -6.15 1.64
C THR A 176 -2.81 -6.63 0.65
N ASN A 177 -3.94 -5.91 0.54
CA ASN A 177 -5.01 -6.24 -0.40
C ASN A 177 -4.57 -6.08 -1.86
N GLN A 178 -3.73 -5.10 -2.16
CA GLN A 178 -3.12 -4.89 -3.49
C GLN A 178 -1.92 -5.80 -3.76
N LYS A 179 -1.50 -6.63 -2.79
CA LYS A 179 -0.36 -7.56 -2.88
C LYS A 179 1.01 -6.87 -3.09
N GLU A 180 1.17 -5.66 -2.57
CA GLU A 180 2.43 -4.92 -2.58
C GLU A 180 3.33 -5.39 -1.44
N VAL A 181 4.25 -6.32 -1.77
CA VAL A 181 5.06 -7.03 -0.76
C VAL A 181 5.96 -6.09 0.02
N GLU A 182 6.76 -5.26 -0.67
CA GLU A 182 7.71 -4.34 -0.03
C GLU A 182 7.00 -3.30 0.84
N ALA A 183 6.01 -2.60 0.28
CA ALA A 183 5.27 -1.56 0.98
C ALA A 183 4.52 -2.11 2.22
N SER A 184 3.91 -3.30 2.11
CA SER A 184 3.23 -3.92 3.24
C SER A 184 4.20 -4.31 4.36
N ASN A 185 5.39 -4.82 4.02
CA ASN A 185 6.44 -5.13 5.00
C ASN A 185 6.95 -3.88 5.73
N ASP A 186 7.14 -2.77 5.00
CA ASP A 186 7.55 -1.49 5.57
C ASP A 186 6.50 -0.96 6.56
N PHE A 187 5.22 -1.01 6.19
CA PHE A 187 4.15 -0.58 7.10
C PHE A 187 4.00 -1.51 8.31
N LEU A 188 4.23 -2.81 8.14
CA LEU A 188 4.23 -3.75 9.25
C LEU A 188 5.36 -3.46 10.23
N GLN A 189 6.55 -3.13 9.72
CA GLN A 189 7.65 -2.66 10.55
C GLN A 189 7.32 -1.34 11.25
N GLU A 190 6.70 -0.39 10.54
CA GLU A 190 6.23 0.87 11.13
C GLU A 190 5.21 0.63 12.26
N LEU A 191 4.32 -0.35 12.12
CA LEU A 191 3.37 -0.76 13.16
C LEU A 191 4.08 -1.36 14.39
N ARG A 192 5.14 -2.15 14.20
CA ARG A 192 5.97 -2.67 15.29
C ARG A 192 6.64 -1.53 16.07
N ASP A 193 7.21 -0.56 15.37
CA ASP A 193 7.94 0.56 15.97
C ASP A 193 7.04 1.56 16.74
N ASN A 194 5.74 1.57 16.44
CA ASN A 194 4.77 2.40 17.16
C ASN A 194 4.37 1.84 18.54
N GLY A 195 4.49 0.53 18.77
CA GLY A 195 4.26 -0.10 20.07
C GLY A 195 2.81 -0.10 20.59
N LEU A 196 1.83 0.23 19.73
CA LEU A 196 0.40 0.27 20.10
C LEU A 196 -0.32 -1.08 19.94
N LEU A 197 0.33 -2.05 19.28
CA LEU A 197 -0.18 -3.40 19.10
C LEU A 197 0.50 -4.36 20.07
N SER A 198 -0.27 -5.31 20.59
CA SER A 198 0.31 -6.44 21.33
C SER A 198 1.12 -7.34 20.40
N LYS A 199 2.11 -8.07 20.92
CA LYS A 199 2.86 -9.08 20.15
C LYS A 199 1.91 -10.06 19.45
N ARG A 200 0.80 -10.42 20.11
CA ARG A 200 -0.24 -11.29 19.56
C ARG A 200 -0.95 -10.67 18.34
N ASN A 201 -1.31 -9.40 18.39
CA ASN A 201 -2.00 -8.74 17.27
C ASN A 201 -1.05 -8.50 16.08
N LEU A 202 0.21 -8.15 16.34
CA LEU A 202 1.22 -8.04 15.28
C LEU A 202 1.41 -9.37 14.54
N LEU A 203 1.53 -10.48 15.28
CA LEU A 203 1.63 -11.81 14.71
C LEU A 203 0.39 -12.18 13.88
N LEU A 204 -0.81 -11.77 14.31
CA LEU A 204 -2.02 -11.99 13.51
C LEU A 204 -1.99 -11.22 12.19
N LEU A 205 -1.52 -9.96 12.19
CA LEU A 205 -1.35 -9.17 10.96
C LEU A 205 -0.30 -9.79 10.03
N GLU A 206 0.82 -10.27 10.59
CA GLU A 206 1.88 -11.00 9.86
C GLU A 206 1.31 -12.27 9.17
N LEU A 207 0.53 -13.06 9.90
CA LEU A 207 -0.10 -14.25 9.35
C LEU A 207 -1.17 -13.89 8.29
N GLN A 208 -1.98 -12.85 8.53
CA GLN A 208 -2.94 -12.34 7.54
C GLN A 208 -2.27 -11.92 6.24
N GLN A 209 -1.14 -11.21 6.33
CA GLN A 209 -0.34 -10.81 5.19
C GLN A 209 0.14 -12.04 4.39
N ALA A 210 0.75 -13.03 5.06
CA ALA A 210 1.19 -14.27 4.43
C ALA A 210 0.04 -15.06 3.78
N GLY A 211 -1.13 -15.08 4.43
CA GLY A 211 -2.34 -15.73 3.92
C GLY A 211 -2.89 -15.05 2.66
N LYS A 212 -2.95 -13.72 2.63
CA LYS A 212 -3.37 -12.94 1.45
C LYS A 212 -2.44 -13.12 0.26
N TRP A 213 -1.15 -13.30 0.51
CA TRP A 213 -0.15 -13.59 -0.53
C TRP A 213 -0.04 -15.06 -0.90
N GLN A 214 -0.86 -15.93 -0.28
CA GLN A 214 -0.84 -17.37 -0.53
C GLN A 214 0.53 -18.01 -0.26
N ASN A 215 1.33 -17.40 0.62
CA ASN A 215 2.58 -17.99 1.09
C ASN A 215 2.28 -19.01 2.21
N TRP A 216 1.57 -20.07 1.83
CA TRP A 216 1.04 -21.08 2.75
C TRP A 216 2.14 -21.78 3.54
N ASP A 217 3.29 -22.04 2.92
CA ASP A 217 4.43 -22.69 3.59
C ASP A 217 5.03 -21.78 4.67
N ALA A 218 5.19 -20.47 4.41
CA ALA A 218 5.66 -19.52 5.42
C ALA A 218 4.65 -19.35 6.56
N LEU A 219 3.36 -19.38 6.24
CA LEU A 219 2.27 -19.27 7.21
C LEU A 219 2.23 -20.49 8.15
N LEU A 220 2.24 -21.71 7.61
CA LEU A 220 2.12 -22.95 8.39
C LEU A 220 3.38 -23.25 9.22
N ASN A 221 4.57 -22.84 8.76
CA ASN A 221 5.85 -23.07 9.44
C ASN A 221 6.31 -21.88 10.29
N HIS A 222 5.43 -20.91 10.57
CA HIS A 222 5.80 -19.72 11.33
C HIS A 222 6.21 -20.08 12.77
N GLN A 223 7.35 -19.57 13.24
CA GLN A 223 7.98 -19.97 14.52
C GLN A 223 7.07 -19.74 15.74
N ASP A 224 6.35 -18.61 15.77
CA ASP A 224 5.48 -18.23 16.89
C ASP A 224 4.03 -18.78 16.75
N LEU A 225 3.70 -19.50 15.67
CA LEU A 225 2.34 -20.02 15.45
C LEU A 225 1.90 -21.07 16.50
N PRO A 226 2.74 -22.05 16.91
CA PRO A 226 2.36 -23.02 17.93
C PRO A 226 1.98 -22.36 19.27
N ASP A 227 2.63 -21.26 19.63
CA ASP A 227 2.32 -20.52 20.85
C ASP A 227 0.97 -19.77 20.75
N LEU A 228 0.63 -19.27 19.55
CA LEU A 228 -0.62 -18.56 19.30
C LEU A 228 -1.86 -19.46 19.42
N ILE A 229 -1.73 -20.73 19.02
CA ILE A 229 -2.82 -21.72 19.02
C ILE A 229 -2.97 -22.50 20.34
N ARG A 230 -2.10 -22.29 21.34
CA ARG A 230 -2.23 -22.91 22.68
C ARG A 230 -3.45 -22.44 23.47
N GLY A 231 -4.02 -21.29 23.10
CA GLY A 231 -5.28 -20.78 23.67
C GLY A 231 -6.43 -20.86 22.67
N ARG A 232 -7.48 -20.06 22.89
CA ARG A 232 -8.56 -19.92 21.91
C ARG A 232 -8.04 -19.27 20.63
N ILE A 233 -8.25 -19.96 19.51
CA ILE A 233 -7.82 -19.51 18.19
C ILE A 233 -8.84 -18.50 17.65
N PRO A 234 -8.42 -17.29 17.24
CA PRO A 234 -9.31 -16.33 16.58
C PRO A 234 -9.93 -16.93 15.32
N SER A 235 -11.20 -16.63 15.07
CA SER A 235 -11.93 -17.24 13.95
C SER A 235 -11.31 -16.89 12.58
N SER A 236 -10.76 -15.69 12.43
CA SER A 236 -10.02 -15.26 11.23
C SER A 236 -8.77 -16.10 10.99
N LEU A 237 -8.00 -16.38 12.05
CA LEU A 237 -6.82 -17.25 11.98
C LEU A 237 -7.21 -18.70 11.67
N THR A 238 -8.27 -19.21 12.29
CA THR A 238 -8.77 -20.56 12.02
C THR A 238 -9.12 -20.74 10.54
N ARG A 239 -9.90 -19.82 9.96
CA ARG A 239 -10.25 -19.87 8.52
C ARG A 239 -9.01 -19.86 7.63
N MET A 240 -8.05 -19.02 7.95
CA MET A 240 -6.82 -18.87 7.18
C MET A 240 -5.93 -20.11 7.25
N LEU A 241 -5.75 -20.69 8.43
CA LEU A 241 -5.00 -21.94 8.60
C LEU A 241 -5.68 -23.09 7.87
N LEU A 242 -7.01 -23.23 8.00
CA LEU A 242 -7.77 -24.26 7.31
C LEU A 242 -7.67 -24.11 5.78
N ALA A 243 -7.73 -22.87 5.26
CA ALA A 243 -7.49 -22.59 3.86
C ALA A 243 -6.05 -22.97 3.43
N ALA A 244 -5.04 -22.68 4.25
CA ALA A 244 -3.66 -23.07 3.98
C ALA A 244 -3.50 -24.60 3.91
N TYR A 245 -4.10 -25.35 4.83
CA TYR A 245 -4.12 -26.82 4.78
C TYR A 245 -4.84 -27.34 3.55
N GLN A 246 -5.97 -26.74 3.18
CA GLN A 246 -6.72 -27.10 1.98
C GLN A 246 -5.83 -26.98 0.74
N HIS A 247 -5.18 -25.83 0.55
CA HIS A 247 -4.32 -25.57 -0.60
C HIS A 247 -3.05 -26.43 -0.61
N ARG A 248 -2.45 -26.67 0.56
CA ARG A 248 -1.14 -27.34 0.64
C ARG A 248 -1.21 -28.87 0.61
N TYR A 249 -2.27 -29.45 1.19
CA TYR A 249 -2.35 -30.90 1.45
C TYR A 249 -3.61 -31.56 0.89
N LEU A 250 -4.76 -30.87 0.87
CA LEU A 250 -6.05 -31.52 0.59
C LEU A 250 -6.56 -31.33 -0.84
N GLY A 251 -6.01 -30.39 -1.61
CA GLY A 251 -6.46 -30.10 -2.97
C GLY A 251 -7.76 -29.28 -3.03
N HIS A 252 -8.42 -29.19 -4.19
CA HIS A 252 -9.63 -28.36 -4.35
C HIS A 252 -10.94 -29.17 -4.31
N ASP A 253 -10.89 -30.45 -4.65
CA ASP A 253 -12.09 -31.28 -4.69
C ASP A 253 -12.36 -31.96 -3.35
N ALA A 254 -13.64 -32.22 -3.08
CA ALA A 254 -14.11 -32.83 -1.84
C ALA A 254 -13.52 -34.22 -1.56
N LEU A 255 -12.89 -34.86 -2.55
CA LEU A 255 -12.24 -36.18 -2.44
C LEU A 255 -10.75 -36.14 -2.82
N SER A 256 -10.17 -34.96 -3.12
CA SER A 256 -8.75 -34.85 -3.49
C SER A 256 -7.82 -35.42 -2.42
N TYR A 257 -8.19 -35.35 -1.14
CA TYR A 257 -7.44 -35.93 -0.03
C TYR A 257 -7.30 -37.46 -0.08
N THR A 258 -8.18 -38.16 -0.80
CA THR A 258 -8.12 -39.64 -0.94
C THR A 258 -6.96 -40.11 -1.82
N GLN A 259 -6.31 -39.21 -2.55
CA GLN A 259 -5.13 -39.51 -3.37
C GLN A 259 -3.88 -39.76 -2.53
N GLU A 260 -3.85 -39.27 -1.29
CA GLU A 260 -2.76 -39.45 -0.34
C GLU A 260 -3.16 -40.44 0.77
N THR A 261 -2.17 -41.16 1.31
CA THR A 261 -2.42 -42.08 2.43
C THR A 261 -2.52 -41.30 3.76
N PRO A 262 -3.41 -41.67 4.68
CA PRO A 262 -3.54 -41.00 5.98
C PRO A 262 -2.22 -40.90 6.76
N SER A 263 -1.35 -41.92 6.64
CA SER A 263 -0.02 -41.96 7.25
C SER A 263 0.94 -40.89 6.75
N ALA A 264 0.79 -40.44 5.49
CA ALA A 264 1.63 -39.42 4.88
C ALA A 264 1.22 -38.01 5.35
N LEU A 265 -0.09 -37.78 5.49
CA LEU A 265 -0.63 -36.49 5.92
C LEU A 265 -0.56 -36.28 7.44
N ARG A 266 -0.69 -37.35 8.24
CA ARG A 266 -0.76 -37.28 9.72
C ARG A 266 0.32 -36.42 10.38
N PRO A 267 1.63 -36.48 10.00
CA PRO A 267 2.65 -35.63 10.61
C PRO A 267 2.37 -34.13 10.46
N ALA A 268 1.88 -33.70 9.30
CA ALA A 268 1.58 -32.29 9.03
C ALA A 268 0.39 -31.78 9.86
N PHE A 269 -0.61 -32.62 10.11
CA PHE A 269 -1.78 -32.26 10.92
C PHE A 269 -1.47 -32.32 12.43
N LEU A 270 -0.61 -33.23 12.87
CA LEU A 270 -0.16 -33.30 14.26
C LEU A 270 0.72 -32.10 14.65
N ALA A 271 1.45 -31.49 13.71
CA ALA A 271 2.27 -30.31 13.98
C ALA A 271 1.46 -29.13 14.55
N LEU A 272 0.19 -28.98 14.11
CA LEU A 272 -0.75 -27.96 14.60
C LEU A 272 -1.98 -28.62 15.25
N GLN A 273 -1.77 -29.68 16.03
CA GLN A 273 -2.83 -30.43 16.73
C GLN A 273 -3.89 -29.53 17.41
N PRO A 274 -3.55 -28.43 18.13
CA PRO A 274 -4.55 -27.59 18.79
C PRO A 274 -5.64 -27.03 17.87
N LEU A 275 -5.35 -26.85 16.57
CA LEU A 275 -6.33 -26.40 15.57
C LEU A 275 -7.44 -27.44 15.35
N PHE A 276 -7.10 -28.72 15.42
CA PHE A 276 -8.00 -29.85 15.12
C PHE A 276 -8.60 -30.48 16.39
N THR A 277 -8.20 -30.03 17.58
CA THR A 277 -8.80 -30.45 18.85
C THR A 277 -9.74 -29.40 19.45
N GLN A 278 -9.83 -28.21 18.85
CA GLN A 278 -10.76 -27.15 19.24
C GLN A 278 -11.88 -27.04 18.20
N VAL A 279 -13.12 -26.80 18.66
CA VAL A 279 -14.27 -26.61 17.75
C VAL A 279 -14.19 -25.19 17.16
N PRO A 280 -14.15 -25.05 15.83
CA PRO A 280 -13.96 -23.76 15.20
C PRO A 280 -15.27 -22.96 15.26
N LEU A 281 -15.18 -21.66 15.57
CA LEU A 281 -16.33 -20.75 15.60
C LEU A 281 -16.67 -20.27 14.18
N LEU A 282 -17.10 -21.22 13.36
CA LEU A 282 -17.54 -21.03 11.98
C LEU A 282 -19.08 -21.09 11.91
N GLY A 283 -19.67 -20.30 11.02
CA GLY A 283 -21.05 -20.42 10.60
C GLY A 283 -21.31 -21.68 9.77
N SER A 284 -22.57 -21.90 9.43
CA SER A 284 -23.03 -23.04 8.61
C SER A 284 -23.33 -22.67 7.16
N GLU A 285 -22.81 -21.53 6.70
CA GLU A 285 -23.03 -21.01 5.34
C GLU A 285 -22.20 -21.79 4.29
N GLU A 286 -22.65 -21.80 3.03
CA GLU A 286 -21.99 -22.51 1.93
C GLU A 286 -20.50 -22.15 1.77
N GLY A 287 -20.15 -20.88 2.00
CA GLY A 287 -18.77 -20.39 1.92
C GLY A 287 -17.82 -20.99 2.97
N GLU A 288 -18.34 -21.48 4.09
CA GLU A 288 -17.54 -22.03 5.20
C GLU A 288 -17.51 -23.57 5.22
N ILE A 289 -18.28 -24.24 4.36
CA ILE A 289 -18.33 -25.71 4.27
C ILE A 289 -16.94 -26.29 3.98
N ASN A 290 -16.14 -25.65 3.12
CA ASN A 290 -14.78 -26.13 2.83
C ASN A 290 -13.83 -26.02 4.03
N ALA A 291 -13.99 -24.98 4.86
CA ALA A 291 -13.25 -24.86 6.11
C ALA A 291 -13.66 -25.97 7.09
N TRP A 292 -14.96 -26.24 7.22
CA TRP A 292 -15.47 -27.38 8.00
C TRP A 292 -14.94 -28.74 7.52
N ARG A 293 -14.86 -28.96 6.19
CA ARG A 293 -14.25 -30.16 5.61
C ARG A 293 -12.78 -30.31 5.99
N SER A 294 -12.00 -29.24 5.82
CA SER A 294 -10.57 -29.21 6.16
C SER A 294 -10.34 -29.56 7.63
N TRP A 295 -11.17 -28.99 8.50
CA TRP A 295 -11.11 -29.24 9.94
C TRP A 295 -11.48 -30.70 10.26
N ALA A 296 -12.58 -31.22 9.70
CA ALA A 296 -13.02 -32.59 9.93
C ALA A 296 -11.99 -33.64 9.47
N ILE A 297 -11.32 -33.42 8.34
CA ILE A 297 -10.22 -34.29 7.87
C ILE A 297 -9.08 -34.29 8.89
N GLY A 298 -8.70 -33.12 9.41
CA GLY A 298 -7.68 -33.02 10.44
C GLY A 298 -8.07 -33.69 11.75
N VAL A 299 -9.31 -33.52 12.22
CA VAL A 299 -9.85 -34.21 13.40
C VAL A 299 -9.75 -35.73 13.22
N ALA A 300 -10.11 -36.24 12.03
CA ALA A 300 -10.03 -37.66 11.73
C ALA A 300 -8.59 -38.18 11.72
N LEU A 301 -7.63 -37.41 11.20
CA LEU A 301 -6.20 -37.76 11.18
C LEU A 301 -5.56 -37.73 12.57
N VAL A 302 -6.00 -36.82 13.44
CA VAL A 302 -5.58 -36.74 14.86
C VAL A 302 -6.20 -37.89 15.68
N GLY A 303 -7.40 -38.34 15.32
CA GLY A 303 -8.09 -39.48 15.94
C GLY A 303 -9.18 -39.10 16.93
N GLU A 304 -9.62 -37.84 16.98
CA GLU A 304 -10.60 -37.32 17.94
C GLU A 304 -12.05 -37.48 17.43
N GLN A 305 -12.55 -38.71 17.41
CA GLN A 305 -13.85 -39.05 16.82
C GLN A 305 -15.05 -38.27 17.40
N ASN A 306 -14.99 -37.91 18.69
CA ASN A 306 -16.08 -37.21 19.37
C ASN A 306 -16.36 -35.84 18.75
N LEU A 307 -15.31 -35.15 18.29
CA LEU A 307 -15.41 -33.81 17.70
C LEU A 307 -16.07 -33.83 16.31
N LEU A 308 -16.00 -34.96 15.59
CA LEU A 308 -16.66 -35.11 14.28
C LEU A 308 -18.18 -35.01 14.35
N SER A 309 -18.79 -35.17 15.54
CA SER A 309 -20.22 -34.96 15.74
C SER A 309 -20.66 -33.50 15.63
N MET A 310 -19.72 -32.55 15.81
CA MET A 310 -19.97 -31.10 15.84
C MET A 310 -19.99 -30.44 14.47
N ILE A 311 -19.73 -31.18 13.39
CA ILE A 311 -19.80 -30.64 12.01
C ILE A 311 -21.24 -30.27 11.61
N PRO A 312 -21.44 -29.38 10.63
CA PRO A 312 -22.77 -29.09 10.09
C PRO A 312 -23.47 -30.33 9.53
N ASP A 313 -24.79 -30.40 9.67
CA ASP A 313 -25.59 -31.56 9.23
C ASP A 313 -25.48 -31.84 7.72
N THR A 314 -25.20 -30.80 6.93
CA THR A 314 -24.92 -30.91 5.48
C THR A 314 -23.76 -31.85 5.16
N LEU A 315 -22.74 -31.93 6.02
CA LEU A 315 -21.57 -32.80 5.86
C LEU A 315 -21.74 -34.19 6.50
N LYS A 316 -22.76 -34.39 7.34
CA LYS A 316 -22.99 -35.66 8.03
C LYS A 316 -23.51 -36.76 7.10
N SER A 317 -24.09 -36.40 5.95
CA SER A 317 -24.66 -37.37 5.00
C SER A 317 -23.59 -38.01 4.10
N GLY A 318 -23.37 -39.33 4.21
CA GLY A 318 -22.50 -40.15 3.36
C GLY A 318 -20.99 -39.91 3.50
N TRP A 319 -20.56 -38.66 3.34
CA TRP A 319 -19.16 -38.24 3.35
C TRP A 319 -18.44 -38.51 4.68
N LEU A 320 -19.12 -38.34 5.82
CA LEU A 320 -18.56 -38.62 7.13
C LEU A 320 -18.14 -40.09 7.29
N GLN A 321 -18.93 -41.02 6.74
CA GLN A 321 -18.62 -42.46 6.78
C GLN A 321 -17.42 -42.79 5.90
N GLU A 322 -17.34 -42.18 4.71
CA GLU A 322 -16.18 -42.31 3.82
C GLU A 322 -14.90 -41.79 4.47
N LEU A 323 -14.96 -40.64 5.13
CA LEU A 323 -13.84 -40.06 5.86
C LEU A 323 -13.36 -40.95 7.00
N GLN A 324 -14.29 -41.48 7.80
CA GLN A 324 -13.96 -42.41 8.88
C GLN A 324 -13.31 -43.69 8.37
N HIS A 325 -13.82 -44.22 7.26
CA HIS A 325 -13.25 -45.41 6.61
C HIS A 325 -11.82 -45.13 6.12
N TRP A 326 -11.62 -44.01 5.42
CA TRP A 326 -10.30 -43.60 4.93
C TRP A 326 -9.30 -43.38 6.06
N ALA A 327 -9.70 -42.76 7.16
CA ALA A 327 -8.84 -42.49 8.33
C ALA A 327 -8.61 -43.72 9.24
N GLU A 328 -9.12 -44.90 8.87
CA GLU A 328 -9.06 -46.15 9.66
C GLU A 328 -9.70 -46.04 11.07
N LEU A 329 -10.72 -45.18 11.20
CA LEU A 329 -11.46 -44.98 12.44
C LEU A 329 -12.52 -46.07 12.61
N LYS A 330 -12.59 -46.70 13.81
CA LYS A 330 -13.65 -47.69 14.09
C LYS A 330 -15.02 -47.01 13.99
N SER A 331 -15.92 -47.53 13.13
CA SER A 331 -17.27 -47.00 12.99
C SER A 331 -18.07 -47.26 14.27
N THR A 332 -18.26 -46.24 15.08
CA THR A 332 -19.34 -46.22 16.07
C THR A 332 -20.55 -45.59 15.41
N VAL A 333 -21.68 -46.29 15.48
CA VAL A 333 -22.98 -45.69 15.19
C VAL A 333 -23.07 -44.45 16.09
N TYR A 334 -23.24 -43.29 15.47
CA TYR A 334 -23.56 -42.07 16.20
C TYR A 334 -24.95 -42.25 16.79
N ASP A 335 -25.04 -42.92 17.94
CA ASP A 335 -26.08 -42.55 18.89
C ASP A 335 -25.84 -41.06 19.14
N THR A 336 -26.78 -40.23 18.69
CA THR A 336 -26.93 -38.87 19.19
C THR A 336 -26.59 -38.91 20.66
N PRO A 337 -25.48 -38.33 21.12
CA PRO A 337 -25.36 -38.06 22.52
C PRO A 337 -26.50 -37.08 22.74
N ALA A 338 -27.54 -37.52 23.43
CA ALA A 338 -28.15 -36.69 24.43
C ALA A 338 -27.06 -36.38 25.47
N SER A 339 -25.97 -35.72 25.07
CA SER A 339 -25.18 -34.93 25.98
C SER A 339 -26.04 -33.70 26.19
N SER A 340 -26.96 -33.84 27.15
CA SER A 340 -27.22 -32.78 28.10
C SER A 340 -25.95 -31.92 28.22
N PRO A 341 -26.05 -30.58 28.16
CA PRO A 341 -24.90 -29.75 28.48
C PRO A 341 -24.32 -30.32 29.78
N VAL A 342 -23.02 -30.61 29.79
CA VAL A 342 -22.28 -31.04 31.00
C VAL A 342 -22.92 -30.32 32.17
N SER A 343 -23.41 -31.03 33.18
CA SER A 343 -24.22 -30.43 34.25
C SER A 343 -23.53 -29.19 34.83
N LEU A 344 -23.91 -28.03 34.29
CA LEU A 344 -23.45 -26.67 34.57
C LEU A 344 -24.11 -26.14 35.85
N SER A 345 -24.51 -27.02 36.77
CA SER A 345 -25.43 -26.65 37.85
C SER A 345 -24.75 -25.98 39.03
N LEU A 346 -23.43 -26.10 39.17
CA LEU A 346 -22.68 -25.53 40.30
C LEU A 346 -21.50 -24.68 39.82
N PRO A 347 -21.34 -23.44 40.32
CA PRO A 347 -20.19 -22.61 39.99
C PRO A 347 -18.90 -23.26 40.50
N PRO A 348 -17.78 -23.19 39.74
CA PRO A 348 -16.51 -23.76 40.17
C PRO A 348 -16.02 -23.08 41.45
N THR A 349 -15.72 -23.88 42.47
CA THR A 349 -15.30 -23.42 43.82
C THR A 349 -13.80 -23.49 44.06
N THR A 350 -13.02 -24.05 43.12
CA THR A 350 -11.55 -24.21 43.23
C THR A 350 -10.86 -23.75 41.96
N LEU A 351 -9.57 -23.40 42.04
CA LEU A 351 -8.79 -22.99 40.86
C LEU A 351 -8.69 -24.12 39.81
N GLU A 352 -8.59 -25.38 40.26
CA GLU A 352 -8.52 -26.57 39.40
C GLU A 352 -9.85 -26.81 38.67
N SER A 353 -10.98 -26.68 39.36
CA SER A 353 -12.30 -26.81 38.73
C SER A 353 -12.59 -25.65 37.77
N LEU A 354 -12.14 -24.43 38.08
CA LEU A 354 -12.20 -23.31 37.14
C LEU A 354 -11.30 -23.53 35.92
N ALA A 355 -10.08 -24.04 36.11
CA ALA A 355 -9.16 -24.32 35.02
C ALA A 355 -9.72 -25.38 34.06
N SER A 356 -10.27 -26.48 34.59
CA SER A 356 -10.97 -27.49 33.80
C SER A 356 -12.19 -26.91 33.08
N TYR A 357 -12.96 -26.05 33.75
CA TYR A 357 -14.10 -25.37 33.16
C TYR A 357 -13.70 -24.46 31.98
N LEU A 358 -12.65 -23.66 32.16
CA LEU A 358 -12.14 -22.81 31.09
C LEU A 358 -11.55 -23.63 29.94
N GLN A 359 -10.94 -24.78 30.21
CA GLN A 359 -10.44 -25.69 29.18
C GLN A 359 -11.58 -26.33 28.36
N THR A 360 -12.67 -26.76 28.99
CA THR A 360 -13.84 -27.29 28.24
C THR A 360 -14.51 -26.23 27.37
N SER A 361 -14.34 -24.94 27.70
CA SER A 361 -14.83 -23.85 26.84
C SER A 361 -14.17 -23.84 25.45
N LEU A 362 -12.99 -24.44 25.27
CA LEU A 362 -12.28 -24.51 23.98
C LEU A 362 -12.97 -25.43 22.97
N THR A 363 -13.78 -26.37 23.44
CA THR A 363 -14.60 -27.25 22.60
C THR A 363 -16.07 -26.81 22.56
N ALA A 364 -16.41 -25.67 23.17
CA ALA A 364 -17.77 -25.17 23.22
C ALA A 364 -18.16 -24.46 21.91
N THR A 365 -19.41 -24.65 21.48
CA THR A 365 -20.00 -23.92 20.35
C THR A 365 -20.24 -22.45 20.69
N ALA A 366 -20.45 -21.61 19.67
CA ALA A 366 -20.72 -20.17 19.86
C ALA A 366 -21.90 -19.90 20.81
N GLU A 367 -22.98 -20.69 20.70
CA GLU A 367 -24.18 -20.58 21.53
C GLU A 367 -23.89 -20.90 23.01
N ALA A 368 -23.05 -21.89 23.28
CA ALA A 368 -22.71 -22.30 24.63
C ALA A 368 -21.85 -21.26 25.37
N LEU A 369 -21.11 -20.40 24.65
CA LEU A 369 -20.23 -19.39 25.25
C LEU A 369 -20.99 -18.38 26.12
N GLY A 370 -22.25 -18.07 25.78
CA GLY A 370 -23.11 -17.22 26.61
C GLY A 370 -23.25 -17.76 28.03
N SER A 371 -23.45 -19.08 28.17
CA SER A 371 -23.54 -19.75 29.47
C SER A 371 -22.20 -19.74 30.23
N TYR A 372 -21.07 -19.81 29.52
CA TYR A 372 -19.74 -19.65 30.14
C TYR A 372 -19.54 -18.25 30.73
N ALA A 373 -19.93 -17.20 30.00
CA ALA A 373 -19.84 -15.82 30.48
C ALA A 373 -20.78 -15.53 31.66
N GLU A 374 -22.01 -16.05 31.61
CA GLU A 374 -22.94 -15.96 32.75
C GLU A 374 -22.44 -16.69 33.99
N MET A 375 -21.74 -17.81 33.82
CA MET A 375 -21.13 -18.50 34.94
C MET A 375 -19.92 -17.73 35.50
N LEU A 376 -19.09 -17.15 34.62
CA LEU A 376 -17.94 -16.32 35.03
C LEU A 376 -18.36 -15.10 35.86
N SER A 377 -19.52 -14.51 35.60
CA SER A 377 -20.04 -13.37 36.38
C SER A 377 -20.56 -13.76 37.78
N LYS A 378 -20.82 -15.05 38.03
CA LYS A 378 -21.34 -15.58 39.29
C LYS A 378 -20.26 -16.19 40.21
N ILE A 379 -19.01 -16.26 39.76
CA ILE A 379 -17.88 -16.84 40.50
C ILE A 379 -17.34 -15.87 41.55
N ASP A 380 -16.75 -16.41 42.62
CA ASP A 380 -16.07 -15.63 43.66
C ASP A 380 -14.97 -14.72 43.05
N PRO A 381 -15.01 -13.39 43.29
CA PRO A 381 -14.00 -12.45 42.83
C PRO A 381 -12.56 -12.82 43.23
N GLN A 382 -12.34 -13.43 44.40
CA GLN A 382 -11.00 -13.82 44.84
C GLN A 382 -10.43 -14.97 44.00
N LEU A 383 -11.29 -15.89 43.58
CA LEU A 383 -10.94 -17.02 42.74
C LEU A 383 -10.67 -16.56 41.29
N LEU A 384 -11.43 -15.56 40.82
CA LEU A 384 -11.19 -14.91 39.53
C LEU A 384 -9.83 -14.18 39.49
N ASP A 385 -9.45 -13.45 40.55
CA ASP A 385 -8.13 -12.79 40.66
C ASP A 385 -6.98 -13.80 40.64
N GLN A 386 -7.12 -14.93 41.33
CA GLN A 386 -6.14 -16.02 41.28
C GLN A 386 -6.00 -16.62 39.87
N ALA A 387 -7.12 -16.80 39.16
CA ALA A 387 -7.10 -17.28 37.78
C ALA A 387 -6.42 -16.29 36.83
N GLN A 388 -6.66 -14.98 37.00
CA GLN A 388 -6.04 -13.93 36.18
C GLN A 388 -4.51 -13.83 36.36
N LYS A 389 -3.95 -14.32 37.47
CA LYS A 389 -2.49 -14.43 37.66
C LYS A 389 -1.85 -15.53 36.81
N THR A 390 -2.64 -16.48 36.33
CA THR A 390 -2.17 -17.53 35.41
C THR A 390 -2.38 -17.06 33.96
N PRO A 391 -1.32 -16.86 33.16
CA PRO A 391 -1.44 -16.27 31.82
C PRO A 391 -2.45 -16.98 30.91
N LEU A 392 -2.46 -18.31 30.90
CA LEU A 392 -3.37 -19.10 30.07
C LEU A 392 -4.84 -18.91 30.49
N LEU A 393 -5.13 -19.00 31.79
CA LEU A 393 -6.50 -18.82 32.31
C LEU A 393 -6.99 -17.39 32.09
N LYS A 394 -6.12 -16.39 32.28
CA LYS A 394 -6.40 -14.99 31.95
C LYS A 394 -6.83 -14.84 30.49
N THR A 395 -6.06 -15.41 29.55
CA THR A 395 -6.39 -15.33 28.12
C THR A 395 -7.72 -16.00 27.78
N LEU A 396 -8.05 -17.12 28.44
CA LEU A 396 -9.34 -17.80 28.23
C LEU A 396 -10.50 -16.95 28.75
N ILE A 397 -10.40 -16.40 29.96
CA ILE A 397 -11.42 -15.52 30.53
C ILE A 397 -11.63 -14.27 29.66
N GLU A 398 -10.55 -13.61 29.25
CA GLU A 398 -10.60 -12.45 28.36
C GLU A 398 -11.23 -12.81 27.00
N SER A 399 -10.90 -13.99 26.45
CA SER A 399 -11.46 -14.45 25.18
C SER A 399 -12.96 -14.73 25.26
N ILE A 400 -13.45 -15.35 26.34
CA ILE A 400 -14.87 -15.62 26.56
C ILE A 400 -15.60 -14.28 26.68
N ASN A 401 -15.13 -13.40 27.56
CA ASN A 401 -15.73 -12.08 27.76
C ASN A 401 -15.77 -11.25 26.48
N ARG A 402 -14.69 -11.26 25.67
CA ARG A 402 -14.64 -10.55 24.38
C ARG A 402 -15.67 -11.08 23.38
N LEU A 403 -15.93 -12.39 23.39
CA LEU A 403 -16.89 -13.03 22.48
C LEU A 403 -18.34 -12.88 22.94
N THR A 404 -18.60 -12.67 24.23
CA THR A 404 -19.95 -12.58 24.80
C THR A 404 -20.43 -11.18 25.18
N THR A 405 -19.52 -10.21 25.33
CA THR A 405 -19.92 -8.79 25.36
C THR A 405 -20.45 -8.37 23.99
N ALA A 406 -21.20 -7.26 23.92
CA ALA A 406 -21.68 -6.67 22.66
C ALA A 406 -20.48 -6.33 21.76
N SER A 407 -20.00 -7.34 21.06
CA SER A 407 -18.83 -7.29 20.21
C SER A 407 -19.26 -6.69 18.88
N ILE A 408 -18.35 -5.96 18.27
CA ILE A 408 -18.56 -5.46 16.92
C ILE A 408 -18.45 -6.65 15.98
N THR A 409 -19.59 -7.23 15.65
CA THR A 409 -19.76 -8.40 14.79
C THR A 409 -20.10 -8.04 13.34
N GLY A 410 -20.08 -6.75 13.01
CA GLY A 410 -20.59 -6.25 11.75
C GLY A 410 -20.37 -4.76 11.52
N TRP A 411 -20.52 -4.34 10.26
CA TRP A 411 -20.28 -2.97 9.84
C TRP A 411 -21.26 -1.97 10.44
N ASP A 412 -22.55 -2.28 10.51
CA ASP A 412 -23.55 -1.36 11.10
C ASP A 412 -23.28 -1.10 12.60
N ASN A 413 -22.87 -2.14 13.33
CA ASN A 413 -22.44 -2.01 14.74
C ASN A 413 -21.18 -1.15 14.86
N TRP A 414 -20.23 -1.34 13.95
CA TRP A 414 -18.99 -0.56 13.92
C TRP A 414 -19.25 0.91 13.64
N PHE A 415 -20.05 1.21 12.61
CA PHE A 415 -20.41 2.59 12.24
C PHE A 415 -21.18 3.28 13.37
N SER A 416 -22.08 2.56 14.04
CA SER A 416 -22.82 3.07 15.20
C SER A 416 -21.87 3.42 16.36
N ARG A 417 -20.90 2.55 16.65
CA ARG A 417 -19.88 2.81 17.70
C ARG A 417 -18.95 3.96 17.36
N LEU A 418 -18.59 4.15 16.09
CA LEU A 418 -17.73 5.24 15.66
C LEU A 418 -18.35 6.63 15.93
N ARG A 419 -19.68 6.73 16.03
CA ARG A 419 -20.38 7.98 16.35
C ARG A 419 -20.27 8.39 17.81
N GLU A 420 -19.98 7.45 18.70
CA GLU A 420 -19.88 7.74 20.12
C GLU A 420 -18.64 8.62 20.40
N PRO A 421 -18.78 9.71 21.16
CA PRO A 421 -17.69 10.67 21.37
C PRO A 421 -16.47 10.06 22.08
N ASP A 422 -16.69 9.07 22.95
CA ASP A 422 -15.68 8.40 23.77
C ASP A 422 -15.13 7.11 23.12
N ALA A 423 -15.48 6.83 21.87
CA ALA A 423 -15.03 5.62 21.19
C ALA A 423 -13.50 5.60 21.01
N ASP A 424 -12.86 4.51 21.43
CA ASP A 424 -11.45 4.26 21.15
C ASP A 424 -11.26 3.88 19.67
N ARG A 425 -10.92 4.89 18.87
CA ARG A 425 -10.71 4.77 17.42
C ARG A 425 -9.57 3.80 17.06
N ASN A 426 -8.54 3.70 17.90
CA ASN A 426 -7.44 2.75 17.65
C ASN A 426 -7.93 1.32 17.86
N ALA A 427 -8.68 1.07 18.93
CA ALA A 427 -9.30 -0.24 19.17
C ALA A 427 -10.28 -0.62 18.05
N LEU A 428 -11.12 0.34 17.60
CA LEU A 428 -12.03 0.15 16.46
C LEU A 428 -11.27 -0.23 15.18
N MET A 429 -10.16 0.43 14.88
CA MET A 429 -9.34 0.12 13.71
C MET A 429 -8.64 -1.24 13.82
N GLN A 430 -8.21 -1.66 15.02
CA GLN A 430 -7.66 -3.00 15.23
C GLN A 430 -8.70 -4.08 14.97
N ILE A 431 -9.94 -3.88 15.42
CA ILE A 431 -11.04 -4.82 15.15
C ILE A 431 -11.28 -4.93 13.65
N VAL A 432 -11.27 -3.80 12.92
CA VAL A 432 -11.43 -3.79 11.46
C VAL A 432 -10.33 -4.62 10.80
N ALA A 433 -9.05 -4.36 11.12
CA ALA A 433 -7.95 -5.08 10.49
C ALA A 433 -7.98 -6.60 10.77
N LEU A 434 -8.38 -7.01 11.99
CA LEU A 434 -8.30 -8.40 12.42
C LEU A 434 -9.53 -9.25 12.08
N GLU A 435 -10.73 -8.66 12.04
CA GLU A 435 -11.99 -9.40 12.03
C GLU A 435 -12.93 -9.04 10.85
N SER A 436 -12.86 -7.81 10.31
CA SER A 436 -13.91 -7.30 9.40
C SER A 436 -14.10 -8.13 8.14
N GLU A 437 -13.05 -8.77 7.63
CA GLU A 437 -13.10 -9.62 6.44
C GLU A 437 -14.04 -10.84 6.56
N HIS A 438 -14.48 -11.16 7.77
CA HIS A 438 -15.33 -12.32 8.08
C HIS A 438 -16.71 -11.93 8.61
N TRP A 439 -17.02 -10.63 8.66
CA TRP A 439 -18.35 -10.20 9.05
C TRP A 439 -19.39 -10.62 8.00
N PRO A 440 -20.59 -11.04 8.41
CA PRO A 440 -21.61 -11.52 7.48
C PRO A 440 -22.17 -10.37 6.66
N ALA A 441 -22.53 -10.64 5.39
CA ALA A 441 -23.16 -9.66 4.48
C ALA A 441 -24.43 -9.02 5.07
N THR A 442 -25.18 -9.78 5.88
CA THR A 442 -26.40 -9.33 6.57
C THR A 442 -26.15 -8.27 7.65
N SER A 443 -24.90 -8.04 8.03
CA SER A 443 -24.52 -7.06 9.06
C SER A 443 -24.37 -5.62 8.55
N PHE A 444 -24.68 -5.38 7.29
CA PHE A 444 -24.58 -4.09 6.64
C PHE A 444 -25.89 -3.74 5.92
N GLN A 445 -26.39 -2.54 6.18
CA GLN A 445 -27.49 -1.95 5.41
C GLN A 445 -27.05 -0.63 4.78
N GLU A 446 -27.05 -0.60 3.44
CA GLU A 446 -26.62 0.58 2.68
C GLU A 446 -27.43 1.83 3.04
N SER A 447 -28.75 1.72 3.21
CA SER A 447 -29.61 2.85 3.58
C SER A 447 -29.22 3.46 4.94
N ALA A 448 -28.88 2.62 5.92
CA ALA A 448 -28.41 3.06 7.24
C ALA A 448 -27.07 3.77 7.13
N PHE A 449 -26.15 3.25 6.30
CA PHE A 449 -24.85 3.87 6.05
C PHE A 449 -24.96 5.21 5.32
N VAL A 450 -25.77 5.30 4.26
CA VAL A 450 -26.02 6.55 3.52
C VAL A 450 -26.65 7.61 4.41
N HIS A 451 -27.57 7.20 5.29
CA HIS A 451 -28.19 8.08 6.28
C HIS A 451 -27.17 8.55 7.33
N LEU A 452 -26.28 7.66 7.75
CA LEU A 452 -25.18 7.97 8.66
C LEU A 452 -24.18 8.96 8.07
N LEU A 453 -23.84 8.86 6.78
CA LEU A 453 -23.00 9.84 6.09
C LEU A 453 -23.73 11.18 5.84
N ALA A 454 -25.06 11.17 5.76
CA ALA A 454 -25.87 12.37 5.53
C ALA A 454 -26.08 13.24 6.78
N GLN A 455 -25.99 12.64 7.97
CA GLN A 455 -26.33 13.31 9.24
C GLN A 455 -25.07 13.57 10.06
N ASP A 456 -24.82 14.83 10.44
CA ASP A 456 -23.93 15.31 11.52
C ASP A 456 -22.84 14.31 11.98
N PHE A 457 -22.07 13.79 11.02
CA PHE A 457 -20.99 12.87 11.34
C PHE A 457 -19.87 13.72 11.96
N PRO A 458 -19.38 13.39 13.15
CA PRO A 458 -18.44 14.25 13.83
C PRO A 458 -17.17 14.43 12.97
N PRO A 459 -16.68 15.66 12.76
CA PRO A 459 -15.55 15.92 11.86
C PRO A 459 -14.30 15.09 12.16
N HIS A 460 -14.09 14.75 13.43
CA HIS A 460 -12.96 13.94 13.87
C HIS A 460 -13.07 12.44 13.49
N ALA A 461 -14.28 11.94 13.18
CA ALA A 461 -14.51 10.54 12.81
C ALA A 461 -14.26 10.25 11.32
N PHE A 462 -14.25 11.28 10.46
CA PHE A 462 -13.96 11.12 9.02
C PHE A 462 -12.61 10.45 8.77
N SER A 463 -11.58 10.83 9.53
CA SER A 463 -10.25 10.21 9.43
C SER A 463 -10.29 8.69 9.70
N THR A 464 -11.11 8.24 10.65
CA THR A 464 -11.24 6.82 10.99
C THR A 464 -12.10 6.08 9.97
N LEU A 465 -13.14 6.73 9.47
CA LEU A 465 -13.96 6.20 8.37
C LEU A 465 -13.15 6.01 7.09
N ARG A 466 -12.32 7.01 6.73
CA ARG A 466 -11.32 6.89 5.65
C ARG A 466 -10.40 5.71 5.88
N ASN A 467 -9.87 5.58 7.10
CA ASN A 467 -8.90 4.53 7.41
C ASN A 467 -9.49 3.11 7.32
N ALA A 468 -10.80 2.96 7.57
CA ALA A 468 -11.53 1.71 7.43
C ALA A 468 -11.92 1.36 5.98
N MET A 469 -11.90 2.34 5.06
CA MET A 469 -12.29 2.18 3.66
C MET A 469 -11.59 1.01 2.93
N PRO A 470 -10.26 0.79 3.01
CA PRO A 470 -9.63 -0.35 2.34
C PRO A 470 -10.19 -1.71 2.77
N ALA A 471 -10.44 -1.89 4.07
CA ALA A 471 -11.00 -3.13 4.60
C ALA A 471 -12.47 -3.30 4.20
N PHE A 472 -13.23 -2.21 4.15
CA PHE A 472 -14.61 -2.24 3.70
C PHE A 472 -14.74 -2.61 2.22
N ILE A 473 -13.91 -2.01 1.35
CA ILE A 473 -13.89 -2.32 -0.09
C ILE A 473 -13.55 -3.79 -0.32
N GLU A 474 -12.54 -4.31 0.38
CA GLU A 474 -12.17 -5.73 0.33
C GLU A 474 -13.34 -6.64 0.76
N TRP A 475 -14.02 -6.25 1.85
CA TRP A 475 -15.19 -6.98 2.35
C TRP A 475 -16.36 -6.98 1.36
N LEU A 476 -16.64 -5.84 0.69
CA LEU A 476 -17.65 -5.76 -0.37
C LEU A 476 -17.33 -6.73 -1.51
N GLY A 477 -16.08 -6.72 -1.99
CA GLY A 477 -15.62 -7.61 -3.07
C GLY A 477 -15.78 -9.08 -2.72
N LYS A 478 -15.39 -9.47 -1.50
CA LYS A 478 -15.52 -10.86 -1.00
C LYS A 478 -16.96 -11.32 -0.93
N ASN A 479 -17.87 -10.45 -0.49
CA ASN A 479 -19.31 -10.75 -0.39
C ASN A 479 -20.09 -10.46 -1.68
N GLN A 480 -19.42 -10.04 -2.76
CA GLN A 480 -20.01 -9.68 -4.05
C GLN A 480 -21.14 -8.64 -3.92
N LEU A 481 -20.99 -7.70 -2.99
CA LEU A 481 -21.96 -6.63 -2.76
C LEU A 481 -21.65 -5.44 -3.65
N GLN A 482 -22.66 -4.94 -4.34
CA GLN A 482 -22.58 -3.71 -5.13
C GLN A 482 -23.34 -2.60 -4.44
N LEU A 483 -22.67 -1.46 -4.23
CA LEU A 483 -23.29 -0.26 -3.69
C LEU A 483 -23.84 0.63 -4.81
N GLN A 484 -24.79 1.48 -4.45
CA GLN A 484 -25.30 2.56 -5.29
C GLN A 484 -24.22 3.63 -5.53
N SER A 485 -24.30 4.25 -6.71
CA SER A 485 -23.46 5.39 -7.11
C SER A 485 -23.49 6.54 -6.10
N THR A 486 -24.65 6.81 -5.51
CA THR A 486 -24.82 7.85 -4.48
C THR A 486 -24.06 7.56 -3.19
N THR A 487 -23.90 6.29 -2.82
CA THR A 487 -23.12 5.87 -1.65
C THR A 487 -21.63 6.08 -1.88
N TRP A 488 -21.14 5.71 -3.07
CA TRP A 488 -19.75 5.96 -3.45
C TRP A 488 -19.42 7.45 -3.49
N LEU A 489 -20.31 8.29 -4.02
CA LEU A 489 -20.15 9.75 -4.01
C LEU A 489 -19.92 10.29 -2.59
N LYS A 490 -20.79 9.94 -1.64
CA LYS A 490 -20.66 10.38 -0.25
C LYS A 490 -19.37 9.88 0.42
N TRP A 491 -18.93 8.68 0.08
CA TRP A 491 -17.68 8.16 0.61
C TRP A 491 -16.47 8.88 0.00
N MET A 492 -16.50 9.18 -1.30
CA MET A 492 -15.46 9.97 -1.94
C MET A 492 -15.38 11.40 -1.39
N ASP A 493 -16.49 11.98 -0.98
CA ASP A 493 -16.50 13.27 -0.27
C ASP A 493 -15.68 13.20 1.03
N VAL A 494 -15.69 12.07 1.76
CA VAL A 494 -14.85 11.87 2.95
C VAL A 494 -13.36 11.94 2.59
N LEU A 495 -12.94 11.35 1.47
CA LEU A 495 -11.56 11.47 0.98
C LEU A 495 -11.25 12.91 0.53
N ALA A 496 -12.19 13.57 -0.16
CA ALA A 496 -12.03 14.94 -0.62
C ALA A 496 -12.04 15.98 0.52
N MET A 497 -12.52 15.64 1.72
CA MET A 497 -12.48 16.50 2.90
C MET A 497 -11.10 16.54 3.59
N GLU A 498 -10.21 15.59 3.30
CA GLU A 498 -8.88 15.55 3.91
C GLU A 498 -7.97 16.69 3.42
N GLN A 499 -7.20 17.28 4.34
CA GLN A 499 -6.33 18.43 4.03
C GLN A 499 -5.09 18.06 3.22
N SER A 500 -4.65 16.80 3.30
CA SER A 500 -3.49 16.29 2.56
C SER A 500 -3.83 14.92 1.98
N VAL A 501 -3.54 14.75 0.69
CA VAL A 501 -3.78 13.51 -0.05
C VAL A 501 -2.47 12.73 -0.15
N SER A 502 -2.42 11.53 0.42
CA SER A 502 -1.25 10.65 0.30
C SER A 502 -1.35 9.74 -0.94
N THR A 503 -0.25 9.04 -1.26
CA THR A 503 -0.24 8.03 -2.33
C THR A 503 -1.31 6.94 -2.11
N ALA A 504 -1.50 6.51 -0.87
CA ALA A 504 -2.54 5.57 -0.48
C ALA A 504 -3.96 6.12 -0.70
N ASP A 505 -4.20 7.43 -0.60
CA ASP A 505 -5.52 8.02 -0.90
C ASP A 505 -5.83 7.96 -2.40
N ILE A 506 -4.84 8.19 -3.27
CA ILE A 506 -5.02 8.07 -4.72
C ILE A 506 -5.32 6.61 -5.10
N LYS A 507 -4.63 5.66 -4.48
CA LYS A 507 -4.91 4.22 -4.65
C LYS A 507 -6.32 3.86 -4.17
N LEU A 508 -6.77 4.40 -3.04
CA LEU A 508 -8.15 4.22 -2.56
C LEU A 508 -9.19 4.85 -3.49
N ALA A 509 -8.92 6.05 -4.00
CA ALA A 509 -9.78 6.71 -4.98
C ALA A 509 -9.87 5.88 -6.28
N THR A 510 -8.76 5.28 -6.71
CA THR A 510 -8.70 4.39 -7.89
C THR A 510 -9.54 3.13 -7.66
N LEU A 511 -9.41 2.49 -6.49
CA LEU A 511 -10.25 1.36 -6.11
C LEU A 511 -11.74 1.72 -6.06
N ALA A 512 -12.10 2.84 -5.43
CA ALA A 512 -13.49 3.31 -5.38
C ALA A 512 -14.05 3.60 -6.78
N THR A 513 -13.23 4.15 -7.67
CA THR A 513 -13.58 4.39 -9.08
C THR A 513 -13.91 3.08 -9.79
N GLU A 514 -13.14 2.01 -9.56
CA GLU A 514 -13.42 0.69 -10.13
C GLU A 514 -14.82 0.20 -9.75
N TYR A 515 -15.18 0.23 -8.46
CA TYR A 515 -16.50 -0.22 -8.00
C TYR A 515 -17.63 0.71 -8.44
N PHE A 516 -17.39 2.03 -8.47
CA PHE A 516 -18.37 3.01 -8.94
C PHE A 516 -18.75 2.77 -10.41
N LEU A 517 -17.75 2.54 -11.27
CA LEU A 517 -17.95 2.34 -12.71
C LEU A 517 -18.59 0.99 -13.08
N GLN A 518 -18.62 0.02 -12.15
CA GLN A 518 -19.32 -1.26 -12.35
C GLN A 518 -20.84 -1.17 -12.15
N GLY A 519 -21.33 -0.12 -11.47
CA GLY A 519 -22.75 0.06 -11.17
C GLY A 519 -23.54 0.78 -12.27
N PRO A 520 -24.88 0.82 -12.17
CA PRO A 520 -25.70 1.65 -13.06
C PRO A 520 -25.50 3.13 -12.72
N LEU A 521 -25.11 3.94 -13.71
CA LEU A 521 -24.79 5.36 -13.53
C LEU A 521 -25.70 6.29 -14.33
N THR A 522 -26.17 7.36 -13.68
CA THR A 522 -26.70 8.52 -14.39
C THR A 522 -25.58 9.47 -14.79
N ARG A 523 -25.82 10.28 -15.83
CA ARG A 523 -24.86 11.30 -16.27
C ARG A 523 -24.50 12.31 -15.16
N ALA A 524 -25.47 12.69 -14.33
CA ALA A 524 -25.24 13.63 -13.24
C ALA A 524 -24.37 13.04 -12.12
N GLU A 525 -24.62 11.77 -11.74
CA GLU A 525 -23.78 11.08 -10.75
C GLU A 525 -22.34 10.91 -11.25
N TYR A 526 -22.18 10.54 -12.53
CA TYR A 526 -20.87 10.45 -13.17
C TYR A 526 -20.11 11.78 -13.13
N GLN A 527 -20.76 12.88 -13.51
CA GLN A 527 -20.16 14.23 -13.49
C GLN A 527 -19.76 14.66 -12.08
N ASN A 528 -20.62 14.42 -11.07
CA ASN A 528 -20.31 14.72 -9.69
C ASN A 528 -19.12 13.91 -9.17
N PHE A 529 -19.04 12.63 -9.53
CA PHE A 529 -17.94 11.76 -9.11
C PHE A 529 -16.60 12.22 -9.70
N VAL A 530 -16.60 12.54 -10.99
CA VAL A 530 -15.43 13.12 -11.66
C VAL A 530 -15.02 14.44 -11.01
N ALA A 531 -15.96 15.33 -10.68
CA ALA A 531 -15.66 16.58 -9.99
C ALA A 531 -15.03 16.34 -8.60
N THR A 532 -15.54 15.37 -7.82
CA THR A 532 -14.94 15.00 -6.54
C THR A 532 -13.51 14.44 -6.71
N LEU A 533 -13.27 13.64 -7.77
CA LEU A 533 -11.92 13.16 -8.10
C LEU A 533 -10.97 14.32 -8.45
N GLN A 534 -11.42 15.31 -9.21
CA GLN A 534 -10.61 16.48 -9.54
C GLN A 534 -10.13 17.21 -8.28
N LEU A 535 -11.02 17.40 -7.28
CA LEU A 535 -10.64 18.00 -6.00
C LEU A 535 -9.56 17.19 -5.24
N ILE A 536 -9.59 15.86 -5.35
CA ILE A 536 -8.57 14.98 -4.75
C ILE A 536 -7.25 15.09 -5.52
N ILE A 537 -7.32 15.14 -6.85
CA ILE A 537 -6.14 15.22 -7.74
C ILE A 537 -5.46 16.59 -7.66
N GLU A 538 -6.20 17.69 -7.55
CA GLU A 538 -5.64 19.03 -7.36
C GLU A 538 -4.75 19.13 -6.11
N ARG A 539 -5.06 18.34 -5.07
CA ARG A 539 -4.29 18.29 -3.82
C ARG A 539 -3.14 17.28 -3.86
N CYS A 540 -2.99 16.57 -4.97
CA CYS A 540 -1.97 15.56 -5.18
C CYS A 540 -0.76 16.20 -5.88
N SER A 541 0.40 16.24 -5.21
CA SER A 541 1.64 16.84 -5.75
C SER A 541 2.82 15.88 -5.62
N SER A 542 2.71 14.68 -6.21
CA SER A 542 3.81 13.70 -6.19
C SER A 542 3.89 12.85 -7.45
N LEU A 543 5.12 12.73 -7.97
CA LEU A 543 5.48 11.84 -9.08
C LEU A 543 4.98 10.41 -8.88
N LYS A 544 5.01 9.93 -7.62
CA LYS A 544 4.62 8.56 -7.26
C LYS A 544 3.15 8.25 -7.58
N ASN A 545 2.32 9.27 -7.76
CA ASN A 545 0.89 9.10 -8.01
C ASN A 545 0.55 8.96 -9.50
N LEU A 546 1.48 9.28 -10.41
CA LEU A 546 1.20 9.24 -11.85
C LEU A 546 0.79 7.86 -12.34
N ASN A 547 1.40 6.80 -11.82
CA ASN A 547 1.02 5.44 -12.20
C ASN A 547 -0.44 5.13 -11.82
N SER A 548 -0.83 5.38 -10.56
CA SER A 548 -2.21 5.16 -10.12
C SER A 548 -3.22 6.10 -10.80
N LEU A 549 -2.84 7.33 -11.12
CA LEU A 549 -3.69 8.24 -11.91
C LEU A 549 -3.87 7.74 -13.35
N GLY A 550 -2.82 7.18 -13.96
CA GLY A 550 -2.92 6.51 -15.25
C GLY A 550 -3.88 5.32 -15.20
N GLU A 551 -3.74 4.46 -14.19
CA GLU A 551 -4.67 3.33 -13.96
C GLU A 551 -6.12 3.79 -13.77
N MET A 552 -6.35 4.87 -13.04
CA MET A 552 -7.68 5.44 -12.86
C MET A 552 -8.31 5.85 -14.20
N ILE A 553 -7.54 6.48 -15.09
CA ILE A 553 -8.03 6.86 -16.42
C ILE A 553 -8.30 5.65 -17.30
N GLU A 554 -7.49 4.60 -17.18
CA GLU A 554 -7.77 3.33 -17.85
C GLU A 554 -9.11 2.72 -17.45
N LEU A 555 -9.51 2.82 -16.17
CA LEU A 555 -10.83 2.36 -15.71
C LEU A 555 -11.96 3.12 -16.42
N PHE A 556 -11.82 4.44 -16.59
CA PHE A 556 -12.80 5.25 -17.34
C PHE A 556 -12.85 4.93 -18.84
N LEU A 557 -11.74 4.48 -19.42
CA LEU A 557 -11.70 4.05 -20.83
C LEU A 557 -12.33 2.68 -21.04
N ASP A 558 -12.30 1.82 -20.02
CA ASP A 558 -12.85 0.46 -20.08
C ASP A 558 -14.34 0.41 -19.69
N ALA A 559 -14.82 1.41 -18.96
CA ALA A 559 -16.23 1.55 -18.57
C ALA A 559 -17.12 2.07 -19.72
N PRO A 560 -18.45 1.82 -19.66
CA PRO A 560 -19.39 2.40 -20.60
C PRO A 560 -19.30 3.93 -20.68
N GLU A 561 -19.46 4.48 -21.88
CA GLU A 561 -19.36 5.91 -22.11
C GLU A 561 -20.59 6.66 -21.55
N HIS A 562 -20.39 7.47 -20.50
CA HIS A 562 -21.43 8.30 -19.90
C HIS A 562 -21.29 9.80 -20.20
N ASP A 563 -20.07 10.34 -20.11
CA ASP A 563 -19.74 11.72 -20.49
C ASP A 563 -18.25 11.87 -20.84
N ASN A 564 -17.94 11.91 -22.14
CA ASN A 564 -16.59 12.14 -22.64
C ASN A 564 -16.02 13.49 -22.22
N THR A 565 -16.84 14.53 -22.09
CA THR A 565 -16.35 15.87 -21.76
C THR A 565 -15.78 15.87 -20.34
N ALA A 566 -16.52 15.31 -19.38
CA ALA A 566 -16.05 15.20 -18.00
C ALA A 566 -14.77 14.36 -17.88
N ARG A 567 -14.71 13.20 -18.57
CA ARG A 567 -13.48 12.37 -18.62
C ARG A 567 -12.29 13.13 -19.21
N ASN A 568 -12.52 13.88 -20.28
CA ASN A 568 -11.45 14.62 -20.96
C ASN A 568 -10.89 15.73 -20.07
N VAL A 569 -11.73 16.44 -19.31
CA VAL A 569 -11.26 17.45 -18.35
C VAL A 569 -10.41 16.79 -17.26
N LEU A 570 -10.87 15.68 -16.67
CA LEU A 570 -10.10 14.92 -15.67
C LEU A 570 -8.72 14.49 -16.22
N TRP A 571 -8.68 14.01 -17.46
CA TRP A 571 -7.43 13.66 -18.13
C TRP A 571 -6.51 14.87 -18.33
N MET A 572 -7.06 16.02 -18.74
CA MET A 572 -6.26 17.24 -18.94
C MET A 572 -5.59 17.72 -17.65
N ASP A 573 -6.21 17.52 -16.49
CA ASP A 573 -5.60 17.83 -15.19
C ASP A 573 -4.37 16.93 -14.94
N ILE A 574 -4.51 15.62 -15.18
CA ILE A 574 -3.41 14.63 -15.04
C ILE A 574 -2.31 14.90 -16.08
N GLN A 575 -2.69 15.18 -17.33
CA GLN A 575 -1.77 15.49 -18.42
C GLN A 575 -0.94 16.73 -18.10
N SER A 576 -1.56 17.78 -17.57
CA SER A 576 -0.87 19.02 -17.18
C SER A 576 0.16 18.76 -16.08
N PHE A 577 -0.20 17.93 -15.09
CA PHE A 577 0.74 17.50 -14.06
C PHE A 577 1.91 16.69 -14.65
N ALA A 578 1.62 15.67 -15.47
CA ALA A 578 2.64 14.84 -16.11
C ALA A 578 3.58 15.64 -17.03
N ALA A 579 3.05 16.62 -17.77
CA ALA A 579 3.85 17.50 -18.62
C ALA A 579 4.80 18.39 -17.80
N GLY A 580 4.35 18.90 -16.65
CA GLY A 580 5.17 19.73 -15.74
C GLY A 580 6.38 19.01 -15.15
N VAL A 581 6.33 17.67 -15.09
CA VAL A 581 7.38 16.82 -14.52
C VAL A 581 8.02 15.88 -15.54
N TRP A 582 7.72 16.07 -16.83
CA TRP A 582 8.09 15.18 -17.93
C TRP A 582 9.56 14.74 -17.97
N PRO A 583 10.55 15.63 -17.76
CA PRO A 583 11.96 15.25 -17.82
C PRO A 583 12.38 14.25 -16.72
N ARG A 584 11.63 14.20 -15.60
CA ARG A 584 11.91 13.31 -14.46
C ARG A 584 11.26 11.92 -14.60
N LEU A 585 10.35 11.75 -15.56
CA LEU A 585 9.66 10.47 -15.79
C LEU A 585 10.58 9.47 -16.47
N ASP A 586 10.49 8.20 -16.08
CA ASP A 586 11.15 7.11 -16.78
C ASP A 586 10.53 6.87 -18.17
N HIS A 587 11.21 6.08 -19.00
CA HIS A 587 10.78 5.86 -20.38
C HIS A 587 9.42 5.15 -20.46
N SER A 588 9.15 4.19 -19.56
CA SER A 588 7.89 3.46 -19.53
C SER A 588 6.72 4.36 -19.14
N THR A 589 6.86 5.21 -18.11
CA THR A 589 5.81 6.16 -17.71
C THR A 589 5.53 7.17 -18.81
N ARG A 590 6.55 7.68 -19.51
CA ARG A 590 6.35 8.56 -20.69
C ARG A 590 5.54 7.86 -21.78
N ALA A 591 5.86 6.61 -22.09
CA ALA A 591 5.13 5.83 -23.08
C ALA A 591 3.65 5.61 -22.67
N ILE A 592 3.40 5.31 -21.40
CA ILE A 592 2.05 5.16 -20.84
C ILE A 592 1.27 6.48 -20.99
N MET A 593 1.84 7.60 -20.58
CA MET A 593 1.15 8.90 -20.63
C MET A 593 0.81 9.33 -22.06
N ARG A 594 1.73 9.13 -23.03
CA ARG A 594 1.43 9.38 -24.46
C ARG A 594 0.33 8.48 -24.99
N SER A 595 0.37 7.18 -24.65
CA SER A 595 -0.66 6.23 -25.03
C SER A 595 -2.02 6.66 -24.48
N LEU A 596 -2.11 7.05 -23.21
CA LEU A 596 -3.35 7.53 -22.60
C LEU A 596 -3.87 8.81 -23.26
N ALA A 597 -3.01 9.77 -23.61
CA ALA A 597 -3.43 10.96 -24.36
C ALA A 597 -4.16 10.59 -25.66
N ILE A 598 -3.57 9.68 -26.43
CA ILE A 598 -4.16 9.22 -27.70
C ILE A 598 -5.49 8.51 -27.46
N ASN A 599 -5.57 7.64 -26.45
CA ASN A 599 -6.79 6.89 -26.15
C ASN A 599 -7.93 7.78 -25.62
N VAL A 600 -7.62 8.86 -24.90
CA VAL A 600 -8.64 9.76 -24.33
C VAL A 600 -9.08 10.83 -25.34
N LEU A 601 -8.13 11.49 -26.01
CA LEU A 601 -8.37 12.68 -26.84
C LEU A 601 -8.25 12.41 -28.35
N GLY A 602 -7.75 11.24 -28.76
CA GLY A 602 -7.58 10.85 -30.16
C GLY A 602 -6.16 11.03 -30.70
N ASN A 603 -5.96 10.62 -31.96
CA ASN A 603 -4.65 10.65 -32.61
C ASN A 603 -4.04 12.05 -32.65
N GLY A 604 -2.75 12.16 -32.29
CA GLY A 604 -2.00 13.41 -32.25
C GLY A 604 -2.04 14.12 -30.89
N ALA A 605 -2.85 13.65 -29.94
CA ALA A 605 -2.91 14.22 -28.58
C ALA A 605 -1.62 14.04 -27.77
N ASP A 606 -0.79 13.06 -28.13
CA ASP A 606 0.54 12.84 -27.57
C ASP A 606 1.51 14.01 -27.78
N SER A 607 1.23 14.87 -28.77
CA SER A 607 1.98 16.12 -29.02
C SER A 607 1.86 17.14 -27.89
N ALA A 608 0.93 16.96 -26.95
CA ALA A 608 0.83 17.78 -25.76
C ALA A 608 2.01 17.56 -24.79
N PHE A 609 2.74 16.44 -24.92
CA PHE A 609 3.93 16.17 -24.13
C PHE A 609 5.20 16.63 -24.85
N PRO A 610 6.23 17.09 -24.11
CA PRO A 610 7.52 17.43 -24.71
C PRO A 610 8.13 16.26 -25.50
N PRO A 611 8.97 16.54 -26.51
CA PRO A 611 9.79 15.52 -27.15
C PRO A 611 10.69 14.84 -26.12
N GLU A 612 11.15 13.62 -26.41
CA GLU A 612 12.12 12.95 -25.53
C GLU A 612 13.36 13.85 -25.32
N PRO A 613 13.83 14.04 -24.07
CA PRO A 613 15.05 14.78 -23.82
C PRO A 613 16.21 14.14 -24.59
N ALA A 614 17.03 14.97 -25.23
CA ALA A 614 18.23 14.52 -25.92
C ALA A 614 19.13 13.76 -24.92
N ARG A 615 19.53 12.54 -25.28
CA ARG A 615 20.39 11.69 -24.45
C ARG A 615 21.69 12.45 -24.14
N SER A 616 22.02 12.64 -22.86
CA SER A 616 23.37 13.00 -22.45
C SER A 616 24.23 11.74 -22.49
N ASP A 617 25.34 11.79 -23.23
CA ASP A 617 26.19 10.63 -23.59
C ASP A 617 26.87 9.89 -22.42
N ASN A 618 26.54 10.16 -21.15
CA ASN A 618 27.30 9.65 -19.98
C ASN A 618 26.47 8.89 -18.91
N SER A 619 25.19 8.61 -19.10
CA SER A 619 24.47 7.62 -18.26
C SER A 619 24.57 6.24 -18.91
N GLU A 620 25.03 5.22 -18.19
CA GLU A 620 25.00 3.83 -18.66
C GLU A 620 23.60 3.51 -19.22
N PRO A 621 23.50 2.87 -20.39
CA PRO A 621 22.22 2.72 -21.05
C PRO A 621 21.30 1.80 -20.25
N GLU A 622 20.11 2.27 -19.90
CA GLU A 622 18.92 1.40 -19.88
C GLU A 622 18.63 0.96 -21.33
N THR A 623 19.53 0.21 -21.95
CA THR A 623 19.27 -0.41 -23.24
C THR A 623 18.30 -1.55 -23.01
N LEU A 624 17.01 -1.28 -23.25
CA LEU A 624 16.01 -2.31 -23.42
C LEU A 624 16.55 -3.35 -24.43
N PRO A 625 16.45 -4.67 -24.13
CA PRO A 625 17.01 -5.71 -24.97
C PRO A 625 16.27 -5.78 -26.33
N ASP A 626 16.98 -6.23 -27.36
CA ASP A 626 16.35 -6.61 -28.63
C ASP A 626 15.54 -7.90 -28.43
N LEU A 627 14.22 -7.80 -28.63
CA LEU A 627 13.27 -8.90 -28.48
C LEU A 627 12.63 -9.29 -29.82
N SER A 628 13.25 -8.93 -30.95
CA SER A 628 12.75 -9.29 -32.28
C SER A 628 12.54 -10.81 -32.42
N GLY A 629 11.35 -11.21 -32.86
CA GLY A 629 10.96 -12.61 -33.03
C GLY A 629 10.51 -13.32 -31.74
N LYS A 630 10.62 -12.70 -30.57
CA LYS A 630 10.13 -13.24 -29.29
C LYS A 630 8.61 -13.13 -29.17
N ARG A 631 8.02 -14.06 -28.42
CA ARG A 631 6.58 -14.10 -28.12
C ARG A 631 6.32 -13.77 -26.65
N VAL A 632 5.44 -12.83 -26.40
CA VAL A 632 4.94 -12.48 -25.06
C VAL A 632 3.46 -12.84 -24.99
N ALA A 633 3.07 -13.64 -24.01
CA ALA A 633 1.67 -13.89 -23.69
C ALA A 633 1.23 -13.01 -22.53
N ILE A 634 0.05 -12.38 -22.64
CA ILE A 634 -0.58 -11.61 -21.56
C ILE A 634 -1.91 -12.28 -21.20
N TYR A 635 -2.05 -12.70 -19.94
CA TYR A 635 -3.32 -13.17 -19.39
C TYR A 635 -3.89 -12.17 -18.38
N THR A 636 -5.10 -11.69 -18.64
CA THR A 636 -5.89 -10.81 -17.75
C THR A 636 -7.36 -10.82 -18.16
N LEU A 637 -8.27 -10.68 -17.20
CA LEU A 637 -9.71 -10.49 -17.44
C LEU A 637 -10.03 -9.04 -17.83
N THR A 638 -9.10 -8.10 -17.63
CA THR A 638 -9.23 -6.71 -18.06
C THR A 638 -8.79 -6.58 -19.52
N GLU A 639 -9.68 -6.91 -20.45
CA GLU A 639 -9.36 -6.96 -21.90
C GLU A 639 -8.81 -5.62 -22.43
N GLY A 640 -9.37 -4.49 -21.98
CA GLY A 640 -8.92 -3.16 -22.35
C GLY A 640 -7.45 -2.90 -22.00
N ALA A 641 -7.06 -3.26 -20.77
CA ALA A 641 -5.68 -3.19 -20.31
C ALA A 641 -4.74 -4.11 -21.12
N ALA A 642 -5.16 -5.36 -21.42
CA ALA A 642 -4.37 -6.28 -22.25
C ALA A 642 -4.07 -5.70 -23.64
N ARG A 643 -5.10 -5.13 -24.28
CA ARG A 643 -5.01 -4.53 -25.62
C ARG A 643 -4.08 -3.32 -25.62
N ARG A 644 -4.21 -2.42 -24.64
CA ARG A 644 -3.32 -1.25 -24.50
C ARG A 644 -1.88 -1.67 -24.23
N ALA A 645 -1.67 -2.64 -23.32
CA ALA A 645 -0.34 -3.14 -22.99
C ALA A 645 0.35 -3.77 -24.20
N ARG A 646 -0.40 -4.57 -24.99
CA ARG A 646 0.07 -5.10 -26.26
C ARG A 646 0.57 -4.00 -27.19
N GLY A 647 -0.22 -2.95 -27.41
CA GLY A 647 0.17 -1.83 -28.27
C GLY A 647 1.43 -1.13 -27.78
N MET A 648 1.56 -0.91 -26.46
CA MET A 648 2.74 -0.29 -25.88
C MET A 648 4.00 -1.16 -26.01
N ILE A 649 3.89 -2.47 -25.76
CA ILE A 649 5.01 -3.42 -25.89
C ILE A 649 5.46 -3.54 -27.36
N GLU A 650 4.52 -3.61 -28.31
CA GLU A 650 4.84 -3.69 -29.75
C GLU A 650 5.52 -2.40 -30.27
N VAL A 651 5.19 -1.23 -29.68
CA VAL A 651 5.86 0.04 -30.00
C VAL A 651 7.25 0.14 -29.38
N LEU A 652 7.41 -0.31 -28.12
CA LEU A 652 8.68 -0.25 -27.41
C LEU A 652 9.70 -1.29 -27.91
N PHE A 653 9.25 -2.48 -28.27
CA PHE A 653 10.10 -3.59 -28.71
C PHE A 653 9.75 -3.99 -30.15
N GLN A 654 10.44 -3.40 -31.12
CA GLN A 654 10.17 -3.67 -32.52
C GLN A 654 10.39 -5.16 -32.88
N GLY A 655 9.42 -5.76 -33.56
CA GLY A 655 9.49 -7.17 -34.02
C GLY A 655 9.08 -8.20 -32.96
N ILE A 656 8.69 -7.79 -31.75
CA ILE A 656 8.08 -8.67 -30.76
C ILE A 656 6.65 -9.04 -31.18
N ARG A 657 6.18 -10.24 -30.80
CA ARG A 657 4.79 -10.65 -30.97
C ARG A 657 4.11 -10.77 -29.61
N VAL A 658 2.98 -10.07 -29.44
CA VAL A 658 2.20 -10.14 -28.19
C VAL A 658 0.85 -10.80 -28.45
N ASP A 659 0.58 -11.90 -27.75
CA ASP A 659 -0.70 -12.61 -27.78
C ASP A 659 -1.44 -12.39 -26.44
N VAL A 660 -2.73 -12.06 -26.49
CA VAL A 660 -3.56 -11.77 -25.30
C VAL A 660 -4.62 -12.85 -25.07
N ASN A 661 -4.93 -13.14 -23.81
CA ASN A 661 -5.97 -14.08 -23.40
C ASN A 661 -6.76 -13.58 -22.18
N HIS A 662 -8.08 -13.75 -22.21
CA HIS A 662 -9.03 -13.35 -21.16
C HIS A 662 -10.03 -14.48 -20.82
N ASP A 663 -9.66 -15.74 -21.12
CA ASP A 663 -10.58 -16.86 -20.93
C ASP A 663 -10.87 -17.08 -19.44
N HIS A 664 -12.15 -17.21 -19.09
CA HIS A 664 -12.58 -17.44 -17.70
C HIS A 664 -12.31 -18.86 -17.19
N THR A 665 -11.87 -19.78 -18.05
CA THR A 665 -11.66 -21.20 -17.74
C THR A 665 -10.37 -21.70 -18.38
N ALA A 666 -9.94 -22.90 -17.99
CA ALA A 666 -8.78 -23.57 -18.57
C ALA A 666 -9.08 -24.02 -20.02
N THR A 667 -8.76 -23.19 -21.01
CA THR A 667 -8.93 -23.52 -22.44
C THR A 667 -7.65 -24.07 -23.05
N ASP A 668 -7.77 -24.85 -24.12
CA ASP A 668 -6.61 -25.32 -24.90
C ASP A 668 -5.77 -24.15 -25.44
N LYS A 669 -6.41 -23.01 -25.73
CA LYS A 669 -5.75 -21.77 -26.16
C LYS A 669 -4.84 -21.23 -25.06
N LEU A 670 -5.32 -21.14 -23.82
CA LEU A 670 -4.54 -20.68 -22.67
C LEU A 670 -3.35 -21.62 -22.39
N VAL A 671 -3.59 -22.93 -22.42
CA VAL A 671 -2.56 -23.95 -22.23
C VAL A 671 -1.49 -23.88 -23.31
N ASN A 672 -1.89 -23.68 -24.58
CA ASN A 672 -0.93 -23.55 -25.69
C ASN A 672 -0.09 -22.27 -25.57
N LEU A 673 -0.69 -21.15 -25.16
CA LEU A 673 0.05 -19.91 -24.89
C LEU A 673 1.10 -20.12 -23.79
N ALA A 674 0.73 -20.79 -22.69
CA ALA A 674 1.64 -21.10 -21.60
C ALA A 674 2.86 -21.92 -22.06
N LYS A 675 2.65 -22.85 -22.99
CA LYS A 675 3.70 -23.71 -23.54
C LYS A 675 4.61 -23.03 -24.57
N GLN A 676 4.08 -22.09 -25.36
CA GLN A 676 4.77 -21.59 -26.56
C GLN A 676 5.36 -20.19 -26.44
N ALA A 677 4.91 -19.36 -25.50
CA ALA A 677 5.44 -18.00 -25.35
C ALA A 677 6.92 -18.03 -24.90
N ASP A 678 7.70 -17.01 -25.20
CA ASP A 678 9.01 -16.84 -24.54
C ASP A 678 8.78 -16.25 -23.15
N TYR A 679 7.94 -15.22 -23.04
CA TYR A 679 7.57 -14.59 -21.77
C TYR A 679 6.07 -14.71 -21.51
N PHE A 680 5.67 -14.87 -20.25
CA PHE A 680 4.28 -14.98 -19.87
C PHE A 680 3.95 -14.04 -18.72
N ILE A 681 3.10 -13.06 -18.99
CA ILE A 681 2.60 -12.09 -18.02
C ILE A 681 1.22 -12.55 -17.53
N PHE A 682 1.10 -12.76 -16.22
CA PHE A 682 -0.14 -13.18 -15.57
C PHE A 682 -0.60 -12.08 -14.59
N ALA A 683 -1.61 -11.30 -14.98
CA ALA A 683 -2.16 -10.24 -14.15
C ALA A 683 -3.05 -10.81 -13.05
N ALA A 684 -2.45 -11.28 -11.96
CA ALA A 684 -3.14 -11.98 -10.87
C ALA A 684 -4.27 -11.16 -10.22
N ALA A 685 -4.16 -9.82 -10.22
CA ALA A 685 -5.18 -8.92 -9.71
C ALA A 685 -6.48 -8.94 -10.54
N SER A 686 -6.41 -9.37 -11.80
CA SER A 686 -7.56 -9.50 -12.71
C SER A 686 -7.52 -10.88 -13.37
N ALA A 687 -7.54 -11.94 -12.56
CA ALA A 687 -7.47 -13.32 -13.03
C ALA A 687 -8.39 -14.23 -12.22
N LYS A 688 -8.89 -15.30 -12.84
CA LYS A 688 -9.54 -16.40 -12.09
C LYS A 688 -8.48 -17.38 -11.59
N HIS A 689 -8.67 -17.91 -10.38
CA HIS A 689 -7.80 -18.96 -9.81
C HIS A 689 -7.67 -20.18 -10.74
N GLN A 690 -8.74 -20.56 -11.44
CA GLN A 690 -8.74 -21.67 -12.40
C GLN A 690 -7.72 -21.48 -13.54
N ALA A 691 -7.48 -20.24 -13.98
CA ALA A 691 -6.53 -19.97 -15.05
C ALA A 691 -5.08 -20.16 -14.59
N LEU A 692 -4.75 -19.78 -13.35
CA LEU A 692 -3.42 -20.03 -12.78
C LEU A 692 -3.12 -21.53 -12.77
N TYR A 693 -4.06 -22.35 -12.28
CA TYR A 693 -3.90 -23.81 -12.25
C TYR A 693 -3.73 -24.45 -13.63
N ALA A 694 -4.29 -23.85 -14.68
CA ALA A 694 -4.06 -24.31 -16.05
C ALA A 694 -2.64 -24.02 -16.55
N ILE A 695 -1.98 -23.00 -16.00
CA ILE A 695 -0.67 -22.49 -16.45
C ILE A 695 0.48 -23.11 -15.65
N THR A 696 0.35 -23.18 -14.32
CA THR A 696 1.44 -23.61 -13.40
C THR A 696 2.04 -24.99 -13.71
N PRO A 697 1.29 -26.00 -14.19
CA PRO A 697 1.86 -27.28 -14.61
C PRO A 697 2.80 -27.19 -15.82
N HIS A 698 2.71 -26.12 -16.61
CA HIS A 698 3.45 -25.93 -17.85
C HIS A 698 4.52 -24.86 -17.78
N ARG A 699 4.44 -23.95 -16.80
CA ARG A 699 5.33 -22.80 -16.68
C ARG A 699 5.51 -22.35 -15.23
N ARG A 700 6.74 -21.98 -14.86
CA ARG A 700 7.10 -21.50 -13.50
C ARG A 700 7.62 -20.06 -13.45
N ASP A 701 8.07 -19.51 -14.59
CA ASP A 701 8.68 -18.19 -14.73
C ASP A 701 7.66 -17.09 -15.10
N LEU A 702 6.52 -17.06 -14.41
CA LEU A 702 5.46 -16.08 -14.66
C LEU A 702 5.86 -14.68 -14.20
N ILE A 703 5.52 -13.67 -15.00
CA ILE A 703 5.69 -12.25 -14.68
C ILE A 703 4.38 -11.74 -14.06
N TYR A 704 4.45 -11.14 -12.87
CA TYR A 704 3.28 -10.67 -12.13
C TYR A 704 3.28 -9.14 -12.05
N PRO A 705 2.38 -8.46 -12.78
CA PRO A 705 2.09 -7.05 -12.58
C PRO A 705 1.52 -6.78 -11.17
N GLU A 706 1.92 -5.66 -10.58
CA GLU A 706 1.39 -5.20 -9.29
C GLU A 706 -0.07 -4.73 -9.37
N GLY A 707 -0.47 -4.17 -10.52
CA GLY A 707 -1.77 -3.58 -10.78
C GLY A 707 -2.51 -4.25 -11.94
N LYS A 708 -3.73 -3.75 -12.20
CA LYS A 708 -4.62 -4.27 -13.26
C LYS A 708 -4.46 -3.54 -14.60
N GLY A 709 -3.86 -2.35 -14.57
CA GLY A 709 -3.74 -1.47 -15.73
C GLY A 709 -2.64 -1.89 -16.71
N ALA A 710 -2.72 -1.36 -17.92
CA ALA A 710 -1.76 -1.60 -18.98
C ALA A 710 -0.36 -1.06 -18.63
N GLY A 711 -0.30 0.05 -17.89
CA GLY A 711 0.96 0.58 -17.36
C GLY A 711 1.67 -0.38 -16.41
N SER A 712 0.94 -1.02 -15.50
CA SER A 712 1.51 -2.02 -14.59
C SER A 712 2.02 -3.26 -15.34
N ILE A 713 1.26 -3.73 -16.34
CA ILE A 713 1.69 -4.83 -17.22
C ILE A 713 3.01 -4.51 -17.91
N LEU A 714 3.13 -3.30 -18.46
CA LEU A 714 4.35 -2.86 -19.14
C LEU A 714 5.54 -2.75 -18.17
N ASN A 715 5.34 -2.11 -17.02
CA ASN A 715 6.40 -1.92 -16.02
C ASN A 715 6.93 -3.26 -15.50
N ALA A 716 6.04 -4.22 -15.21
CA ALA A 716 6.45 -5.55 -14.76
C ALA A 716 7.24 -6.31 -15.84
N PHE A 717 6.87 -6.15 -17.10
CA PHE A 717 7.63 -6.72 -18.21
C PHE A 717 9.02 -6.09 -18.33
N VAL A 718 9.12 -4.76 -18.31
CA VAL A 718 10.41 -4.04 -18.37
C VAL A 718 11.31 -4.41 -17.19
N ALA A 719 10.76 -4.42 -15.96
CA ALA A 719 11.50 -4.82 -14.77
C ALA A 719 12.05 -6.25 -14.87
N ARG A 720 11.27 -7.18 -15.41
CA ARG A 720 11.73 -8.57 -15.64
C ARG A 720 12.91 -8.64 -16.59
N LEU A 721 12.94 -7.79 -17.62
CA LEU A 721 14.01 -7.74 -18.62
C LEU A 721 15.31 -7.13 -18.06
N GLN A 722 15.19 -6.25 -17.06
CA GLN A 722 16.32 -5.62 -16.38
C GLN A 722 16.95 -6.55 -15.31
N GLN A 723 16.21 -7.54 -14.80
CA GLN A 723 16.75 -8.55 -13.88
C GLN A 723 17.53 -9.65 -14.64
N PRO A 724 18.80 -9.93 -14.29
CA PRO A 724 19.52 -11.06 -14.88
C PRO A 724 18.77 -12.35 -14.55
N MET A 725 18.55 -13.22 -15.54
CA MET A 725 17.96 -14.54 -15.30
C MET A 725 18.88 -15.36 -14.39
N SER A 726 18.57 -15.43 -13.10
CA SER A 726 19.03 -16.53 -12.24
C SER A 726 18.36 -17.79 -12.75
N ILE A 727 19.08 -18.54 -13.59
CA ILE A 727 18.73 -19.91 -13.95
C ILE A 727 19.18 -20.75 -12.76
N ASP A 728 18.27 -21.02 -11.82
CA ASP A 728 18.43 -22.15 -10.92
C ASP A 728 18.26 -23.42 -11.75
N VAL A 729 19.35 -24.17 -11.87
CA VAL A 729 19.42 -25.52 -12.47
C VAL A 729 18.84 -26.55 -11.52
#